data_AF-A0A4V5PEF4-F1
#
_entry.id   AF-A0A4V5PEF4-F1
#
_cell.length_a   1.000
_cell.length_b   1.000
_cell.length_c   1.000
_cell.angle_alpha   90.00
_cell.angle_beta   90.00
_cell.angle_gamma   90.00
#
_symmetry.space_group_name_H-M   'P 1'
#
loop_
_entity.id
_entity.type
_entity.pdbx_description
1 polymer ?
#
loop_
_entity_poly.entity_id
_entity_poly.type
_entity_poly.pdbx_seq_one_letter_code
_entity_poly.pdbx_strand_id
1 'polypeptide(L)'
;MRYITLSACAALLMGMAACSSDDITLKSNDYGSTIESTDGRRVSTFVISNAGMDAPDSLKMVRVILTPEASDEPLSFDASIIVDRDNMKCMMVIPAGESIPDGKYVLIIKTQDDQTLGARLQVRFVDEMLHTVSAQSIMYMGLSGEGTKEDPYRIASSDDFAMMVSNLRRDSLELGRGRYFKQTSSFQAPTQSKLIDGRGYYSYSFAGNYDGGGNSITGLYYIGADNSDREPGKDSHIGLFSSLQDGAVIQNLEISNASIVNGYDYIGFLAGESSGNVSIENVQASGSIINANNYCGALIGMHSKGSISIKNHDIASNITGKDYIGGVIGKIDSSTATIENVSTSSRQFSIKGEQAVGGLIGYFSGSLHASRISITHTVSEEDSKVKIVSGTQNVGGMIGNASFSQKECSLDNISVKCPVGGENYTGGIFGLLNVSIPTSVSKCLYSSLVTGIQYTGGFAGEIYTADNLLKFIGKDNESRVVVTMADTGVNGKIGTGGFAGKLYGTISFDAKFEIAVNVSHGDNNYVGGAVGELTGGTLHADRISMTSNTMNVKGTYYVGGIVGYVKNANVVGTDKFDYSSKWIIPTLSSRHSLFCGNVTGDEYVGGLVGFIESGNLQALHSTATVTANTNGGGIVGYADGKGTNSYIIEDSSFAGTLKVSASNAGGIVGGREGGMLVKDCVNYADISCNDQTGGITGWVDYHKIATNTDYCVNLGKISGGKWVGGIVGGMDGHDYYTRVYKCGNYGSVTSNGEHAGGIVGTCQNKRIRVWNCANHGDIQSNCDGGAVGGIAAHLGEDPNGVHSAANLEVRECYNSGKVSTTKFHVHIGGILGYQEEGGSDSGDHDSWVHDCVNEGDIPSDTHDDTGGIVGCIDHYSVIERCYNRGKISDGNAMIGTRKSSAINTCHDLFALKDSGKGWKCNGFYEKGTPENKYYNYDFTNVWIMTDGYPRLRDCPFQNVHP
;
A
#
# COMPACT_ATOMS: atom_id res chain seq x y z
N MET A 1 39.96 22.51 -38.01
CA MET A 1 39.68 23.12 -39.33
C MET A 1 38.20 23.02 -39.77
N ARG A 2 37.24 22.72 -38.87
CA ARG A 2 35.82 22.45 -39.23
C ARG A 2 34.80 23.58 -38.95
N TYR A 3 35.20 24.66 -38.27
CA TYR A 3 34.29 25.78 -37.95
C TYR A 3 34.29 26.92 -38.98
N ILE A 4 35.23 26.92 -39.94
CA ILE A 4 35.34 27.98 -40.96
C ILE A 4 34.43 27.70 -42.19
N THR A 5 33.93 26.47 -42.35
CA THR A 5 33.05 26.08 -43.48
C THR A 5 31.56 26.37 -43.26
N LEU A 6 31.10 26.47 -42.00
CA LEU A 6 29.68 26.67 -41.67
C LEU A 6 29.13 28.06 -42.04
N SER A 7 29.87 29.14 -41.75
CA SER A 7 29.49 30.49 -42.22
C SER A 7 29.68 30.66 -43.73
N ALA A 8 30.57 29.86 -44.34
CA ALA A 8 30.84 29.95 -45.77
C ALA A 8 29.67 29.43 -46.61
N CYS A 9 28.98 28.34 -46.24
CA CYS A 9 27.83 27.86 -47.03
C CYS A 9 26.62 28.80 -46.98
N ALA A 10 26.27 29.33 -45.81
CA ALA A 10 25.18 30.31 -45.68
C ALA A 10 25.52 31.65 -46.36
N ALA A 11 26.80 32.07 -46.31
CA ALA A 11 27.28 33.27 -47.02
C ALA A 11 27.45 33.06 -48.54
N LEU A 12 27.78 31.85 -49.01
CA LEU A 12 27.85 31.52 -50.45
C LEU A 12 26.46 31.57 -51.09
N LEU A 13 25.43 31.05 -50.41
CA LEU A 13 24.05 31.06 -50.90
C LEU A 13 23.44 32.48 -50.88
N MET A 14 23.79 33.32 -49.90
CA MET A 14 23.39 34.74 -49.91
C MET A 14 24.24 35.60 -50.87
N GLY A 15 25.50 35.24 -51.13
CA GLY A 15 26.40 35.96 -52.02
C GLY A 15 26.03 35.83 -53.50
N MET A 16 25.45 34.71 -53.93
CA MET A 16 25.04 34.52 -55.33
C MET A 16 23.79 35.34 -55.74
N ALA A 17 23.02 35.87 -54.78
CA ALA A 17 21.93 36.81 -55.07
C ALA A 17 22.39 38.29 -55.15
N ALA A 18 23.64 38.60 -54.77
CA ALA A 18 24.13 39.97 -54.61
C ALA A 18 25.37 40.33 -55.45
N CYS A 19 25.91 39.40 -56.24
CA CYS A 19 27.05 39.69 -57.13
C CYS A 19 26.56 40.18 -58.51
N SER A 20 26.98 41.40 -58.82
CA SER A 20 26.90 42.02 -60.15
C SER A 20 27.57 41.16 -61.22
N SER A 21 26.88 41.03 -62.35
CA SER A 21 27.38 40.66 -63.68
C SER A 21 28.90 40.54 -63.79
N ASP A 22 29.42 39.31 -63.76
CA ASP A 22 30.46 38.81 -64.66
C ASP A 22 30.57 37.26 -64.47
N ASP A 23 30.24 36.50 -65.53
CA ASP A 23 30.38 35.04 -65.73
C ASP A 23 29.68 34.05 -64.76
N ILE A 24 28.39 34.22 -64.46
CA ILE A 24 27.55 33.10 -63.97
C ILE A 24 27.06 32.28 -65.18
N THR A 25 27.62 31.08 -65.38
CA THR A 25 27.07 30.10 -66.32
C THR A 25 26.02 29.25 -65.60
N LEU A 26 24.75 29.58 -65.82
CA LEU A 26 23.63 28.74 -65.41
C LEU A 26 23.38 27.68 -66.48
N LYS A 27 23.47 26.39 -66.11
CA LYS A 27 22.92 25.31 -66.93
C LYS A 27 21.74 24.69 -66.21
N SER A 28 20.71 24.33 -66.96
CA SER A 28 19.53 23.61 -66.48
C SER A 28 19.26 22.42 -67.37
N ASN A 29 18.61 21.39 -66.82
CA ASN A 29 18.11 20.25 -67.60
C ASN A 29 16.57 20.21 -67.63
N ASP A 30 16.01 19.35 -68.49
CA ASP A 30 14.55 19.19 -68.65
C ASP A 30 13.84 18.62 -67.40
N TYR A 31 14.60 18.20 -66.38
CA TYR A 31 14.11 17.67 -65.12
C TYR A 31 14.04 18.72 -64.00
N GLY A 32 14.31 19.99 -64.33
CA GLY A 32 14.23 21.11 -63.40
C GLY A 32 15.43 21.24 -62.46
N SER A 33 16.50 20.46 -62.67
CA SER A 33 17.75 20.62 -61.95
C SER A 33 18.63 21.67 -62.61
N THR A 34 19.39 22.42 -61.81
CA THR A 34 20.31 23.45 -62.29
C THR A 34 21.70 23.25 -61.70
N ILE A 35 22.72 23.73 -62.40
CA ILE A 35 24.08 23.85 -61.90
C ILE A 35 24.54 25.30 -62.12
N GLU A 36 24.98 25.94 -61.05
CA GLU A 36 25.49 27.31 -61.06
C GLU A 36 26.98 27.27 -60.70
N SER A 37 27.81 28.05 -61.41
CA SER A 37 29.27 28.09 -61.19
C SER A 37 29.72 29.49 -60.78
N THR A 38 30.52 29.59 -59.72
CA THR A 38 31.19 30.85 -59.31
C THR A 38 32.49 30.51 -58.59
N ASP A 39 33.62 31.12 -58.97
CA ASP A 39 34.95 30.94 -58.35
C ASP A 39 35.39 29.48 -58.13
N GLY A 40 35.19 28.62 -59.14
CA GLY A 40 35.61 27.22 -59.13
C GLY A 40 34.77 26.29 -58.24
N ARG A 41 33.75 26.81 -57.53
CA ARG A 41 32.74 26.01 -56.84
C ARG A 41 31.46 25.94 -57.67
N ARG A 42 30.72 24.85 -57.52
CA ARG A 42 29.47 24.61 -58.25
C ARG A 42 28.34 24.29 -57.29
N VAL A 43 27.13 24.76 -57.58
CA VAL A 43 25.93 24.44 -56.79
C VAL A 43 24.95 23.69 -57.67
N SER A 44 24.75 22.41 -57.37
CA SER A 44 23.78 21.54 -58.03
C SER A 44 22.46 21.63 -57.26
N THR A 45 21.46 22.25 -57.89
CA THR A 45 20.13 22.43 -57.31
C THR A 45 19.15 21.45 -57.95
N PHE A 46 18.42 20.71 -57.14
CA PHE A 46 17.45 19.73 -57.60
C PHE A 46 16.33 19.52 -56.59
N VAL A 47 15.20 18.96 -57.05
CA VAL A 47 14.03 18.70 -56.21
C VAL A 47 13.79 17.20 -56.11
N ILE A 48 13.52 16.72 -54.90
CA ILE A 48 13.10 15.35 -54.64
C ILE A 48 11.79 15.35 -53.85
N SER A 49 11.00 14.28 -53.97
CA SER A 49 9.77 14.12 -53.19
C SER A 49 10.08 14.12 -51.70
N ASN A 50 9.31 14.86 -50.91
CA ASN A 50 9.39 14.84 -49.46
C ASN A 50 8.64 13.63 -48.86
N ALA A 51 7.84 12.91 -49.65
CA ALA A 51 7.12 11.73 -49.19
C ALA A 51 8.09 10.60 -48.81
N GLY A 52 8.15 10.27 -47.51
CA GLY A 52 9.08 9.27 -46.97
C GLY A 52 10.47 9.81 -46.60
N MET A 53 10.65 11.14 -46.59
CA MET A 53 11.81 11.83 -46.05
C MET A 53 11.38 12.50 -44.74
N ASP A 54 11.69 11.91 -43.58
CA ASP A 54 11.28 12.42 -42.26
C ASP A 54 12.02 13.73 -41.86
N ALA A 55 11.93 14.77 -42.70
CA ALA A 55 12.60 16.05 -42.53
C ALA A 55 11.69 17.04 -41.76
N PRO A 56 12.10 17.52 -40.56
CA PRO A 56 11.36 18.55 -39.84
C PRO A 56 11.33 19.87 -40.62
N ASP A 57 10.22 20.62 -40.56
CA ASP A 57 10.06 21.94 -41.20
C ASP A 57 11.17 22.95 -40.81
N SER A 58 11.81 22.75 -39.65
CA SER A 58 12.90 23.60 -39.15
C SER A 58 14.29 23.26 -39.71
N LEU A 59 14.44 22.14 -40.42
CA LEU A 59 15.74 21.66 -40.90
C LEU A 59 16.18 22.43 -42.16
N LYS A 60 17.38 23.03 -42.12
CA LYS A 60 17.89 23.88 -43.21
C LYS A 60 19.16 23.36 -43.89
N MET A 61 19.91 22.47 -43.23
CA MET A 61 21.21 22.00 -43.69
C MET A 61 21.32 20.49 -43.51
N VAL A 62 21.84 19.82 -44.54
CA VAL A 62 22.00 18.37 -44.61
C VAL A 62 23.30 18.02 -45.33
N ARG A 63 23.64 16.74 -45.33
CA ARG A 63 24.70 16.16 -46.15
C ARG A 63 24.08 15.20 -47.16
N VAL A 64 24.37 15.42 -48.44
CA VAL A 64 23.97 14.51 -49.53
C VAL A 64 25.13 13.55 -49.77
N ILE A 65 24.84 12.26 -49.61
CA ILE A 65 25.79 11.18 -49.85
C ILE A 65 25.38 10.48 -51.14
N LEU A 66 26.29 10.42 -52.10
CA LEU A 66 26.10 9.77 -53.40
C LEU A 66 27.07 8.59 -53.50
N THR A 67 26.56 7.37 -53.38
CA THR A 67 27.35 6.15 -53.60
C THR A 67 27.17 5.67 -55.04
N PRO A 68 28.23 5.64 -55.88
CA PRO A 68 28.12 5.15 -57.25
C PRO A 68 27.60 3.70 -57.30
N GLU A 69 26.78 3.34 -58.29
CA GLU A 69 26.31 1.94 -58.42
C GLU A 69 27.45 0.96 -58.80
N ALA A 70 28.53 1.48 -59.37
CA ALA A 70 29.69 0.69 -59.81
C ALA A 70 30.85 0.64 -58.78
N SER A 71 30.73 1.31 -57.62
CA SER A 71 31.78 1.40 -56.60
C SER A 71 31.19 1.75 -55.23
N ASP A 72 31.73 1.15 -54.16
CA ASP A 72 31.29 1.42 -52.78
C ASP A 72 31.90 2.70 -52.17
N GLU A 73 32.72 3.47 -52.91
CA GLU A 73 33.29 4.72 -52.41
C GLU A 73 32.28 5.89 -52.52
N PRO A 74 31.75 6.41 -51.39
CA PRO A 74 30.72 7.45 -51.42
C PRO A 74 31.33 8.85 -51.65
N LEU A 75 30.66 9.65 -52.48
CA LEU A 75 30.86 11.10 -52.56
C LEU A 75 29.95 11.78 -51.54
N SER A 76 30.43 12.84 -50.89
CA SER A 76 29.72 13.47 -49.78
C SER A 76 29.78 14.99 -49.91
N PHE A 77 28.62 15.62 -50.01
CA PHE A 77 28.49 17.06 -50.23
C PHE A 77 27.56 17.70 -49.22
N ASP A 78 27.89 18.90 -48.76
CA ASP A 78 26.99 19.69 -47.93
C ASP A 78 25.89 20.32 -48.80
N ALA A 79 24.65 20.35 -48.29
CA ALA A 79 23.52 20.94 -48.99
C ALA A 79 22.62 21.75 -48.04
N SER A 80 22.09 22.85 -48.54
CA SER A 80 20.94 23.52 -47.91
C SER A 80 19.64 22.99 -48.49
N ILE A 81 18.62 22.87 -47.66
CA ILE A 81 17.30 22.37 -48.08
C ILE A 81 16.19 23.37 -47.80
N ILE A 82 15.19 23.37 -48.68
CA ILE A 82 13.89 24.02 -48.48
C ILE A 82 12.85 22.92 -48.62
N VAL A 83 12.10 22.69 -47.54
CA VAL A 83 11.08 21.65 -47.47
C VAL A 83 9.70 22.31 -47.56
N ASP A 84 8.86 21.83 -48.47
CA ASP A 84 7.42 22.11 -48.49
C ASP A 84 6.62 20.80 -48.32
N ARG A 85 5.29 20.86 -48.42
CA ARG A 85 4.42 19.70 -48.17
C ARG A 85 4.76 18.48 -49.02
N ASP A 86 5.16 18.68 -50.27
CA ASP A 86 5.29 17.58 -51.25
C ASP A 86 6.74 17.42 -51.72
N ASN A 87 7.58 18.43 -51.59
CA ASN A 87 8.92 18.48 -52.18
C ASN A 87 9.99 19.01 -51.23
N MET A 88 11.20 18.46 -51.39
CA MET A 88 12.42 19.00 -50.80
C MET A 88 13.33 19.48 -51.92
N LYS A 89 13.57 20.79 -51.96
CA LYS A 89 14.55 21.41 -52.84
C LYS A 89 15.92 21.38 -52.17
N CYS A 90 16.86 20.64 -52.76
CA CYS A 90 18.23 20.53 -52.31
C CYS A 90 19.14 21.44 -53.13
N MET A 91 19.99 22.20 -52.46
CA MET A 91 21.04 23.02 -53.08
C MET A 91 22.39 22.50 -52.58
N MET A 92 22.99 21.60 -53.35
CA MET A 92 24.19 20.85 -52.99
C MET A 92 25.44 21.56 -53.50
N VAL A 93 26.41 21.79 -52.62
CA VAL A 93 27.66 22.49 -52.94
C VAL A 93 28.76 21.48 -53.30
N ILE A 94 29.28 21.60 -54.52
CA ILE A 94 30.41 20.81 -55.03
C ILE A 94 31.68 21.68 -54.92
N PRO A 95 32.65 21.30 -54.06
CA PRO A 95 33.88 22.07 -53.86
C PRO A 95 34.78 22.15 -55.09
N ALA A 96 35.67 23.15 -55.11
CA ALA A 96 36.66 23.29 -56.18
C ALA A 96 37.64 22.09 -56.19
N GLY A 97 37.73 21.40 -57.32
CA GLY A 97 38.55 20.21 -57.51
C GLY A 97 37.83 18.87 -57.32
N GLU A 98 36.58 18.89 -56.84
CA GLU A 98 35.72 17.70 -56.78
C GLU A 98 34.70 17.72 -57.92
N SER A 99 34.28 16.56 -58.41
CA SER A 99 33.21 16.44 -59.41
C SER A 99 32.27 15.29 -59.08
N ILE A 100 31.08 15.34 -59.68
CA ILE A 100 30.14 14.20 -59.68
C ILE A 100 30.19 13.59 -61.08
N PRO A 101 30.85 12.43 -61.25
CA PRO A 101 30.87 11.74 -62.54
C PRO A 101 29.45 11.45 -63.07
N ASP A 102 29.33 11.34 -64.38
CA ASP A 102 28.07 10.89 -64.97
C ASP A 102 27.80 9.44 -64.59
N GLY A 103 26.64 9.16 -64.01
CA GLY A 103 26.37 7.83 -63.49
C GLY A 103 25.10 7.70 -62.68
N LYS A 104 24.83 6.47 -62.27
CA LYS A 104 23.78 6.15 -61.31
C LYS A 104 24.38 6.08 -59.91
N TYR A 105 23.64 6.62 -58.96
CA TYR A 105 24.02 6.71 -57.57
C TYR A 105 22.88 6.25 -56.67
N VAL A 106 23.24 5.71 -55.51
CA VAL A 106 22.34 5.66 -54.36
C VAL A 106 22.53 6.97 -53.60
N LEU A 107 21.45 7.75 -53.51
CA LEU A 107 21.41 9.00 -52.77
C LEU A 107 20.81 8.77 -51.38
N ILE A 108 21.54 9.20 -50.37
CA ILE A 108 21.12 9.25 -48.98
C ILE A 108 21.29 10.68 -48.49
N ILE A 109 20.32 11.18 -47.74
CA ILE A 109 20.42 12.49 -47.08
C ILE A 109 20.59 12.26 -45.60
N LYS A 110 21.57 12.92 -44.99
CA LYS A 110 21.79 12.87 -43.54
C LYS A 110 21.66 14.26 -42.91
N THR A 111 21.17 14.30 -41.68
CA THR A 111 21.31 15.48 -40.81
C THR A 111 22.78 15.71 -40.46
N GLN A 112 23.08 16.86 -39.86
CA GLN A 112 24.44 17.18 -39.42
C GLN A 112 24.95 16.27 -38.29
N ASP A 113 24.03 15.65 -37.53
CA ASP A 113 24.30 14.66 -36.49
C ASP A 113 24.37 13.21 -37.04
N ASP A 114 24.48 13.06 -38.37
CA ASP A 114 24.64 11.80 -39.10
C ASP A 114 23.44 10.84 -39.07
N GLN A 115 22.25 11.35 -38.71
CA GLN A 115 20.96 10.66 -38.83
C GLN A 115 20.48 10.67 -40.28
N THR A 116 20.10 9.52 -40.83
CA THR A 116 19.53 9.41 -42.18
C THR A 116 18.11 9.98 -42.23
N LEU A 117 17.83 10.82 -43.23
CA LEU A 117 16.50 11.34 -43.55
C LEU A 117 15.89 10.48 -44.65
N GLY A 118 14.96 9.61 -44.26
CA GLY A 118 14.12 8.86 -45.19
C GLY A 118 14.78 7.77 -46.03
N ALA A 119 14.06 7.41 -47.09
CA ALA A 119 14.39 6.29 -47.97
C ALA A 119 15.63 6.54 -48.84
N ARG A 120 16.30 5.44 -49.25
CA ARG A 120 17.34 5.48 -50.28
C ARG A 120 16.72 5.76 -51.65
N LEU A 121 17.25 6.77 -52.34
CA LEU A 121 16.81 7.10 -53.70
C LEU A 121 17.85 6.60 -54.70
N GLN A 122 17.43 5.86 -55.72
CA GLN A 122 18.27 5.62 -56.89
C GLN A 122 18.15 6.85 -57.79
N VAL A 123 19.28 7.49 -58.05
CA VAL A 123 19.36 8.72 -58.81
C VAL A 123 20.34 8.61 -59.95
N ARG A 124 20.17 9.43 -60.98
CA ARG A 124 21.16 9.59 -62.06
C ARG A 124 21.65 11.02 -62.10
N PHE A 125 22.96 11.21 -62.06
CA PHE A 125 23.60 12.50 -62.33
C PHE A 125 24.21 12.50 -63.72
N VAL A 126 24.02 13.59 -64.46
CA VAL A 126 24.66 13.90 -65.74
C VAL A 126 25.03 15.38 -65.72
N ASP A 127 26.26 15.72 -66.10
CA ASP A 127 26.81 17.08 -66.00
C ASP A 127 26.63 17.67 -64.59
N GLU A 128 26.79 16.82 -63.56
CA GLU A 128 26.62 17.16 -62.13
C GLU A 128 25.21 17.64 -61.73
N MET A 129 24.23 17.50 -62.62
CA MET A 129 22.82 17.77 -62.36
C MET A 129 22.04 16.47 -62.19
N LEU A 130 21.03 16.48 -61.32
CA LEU A 130 20.13 15.35 -61.14
C LEU A 130 19.18 15.22 -62.35
N HIS A 131 19.15 14.05 -62.97
CA HIS A 131 18.30 13.74 -64.12
C HIS A 131 17.08 12.90 -63.75
N THR A 132 17.27 11.82 -62.99
CA THR A 132 16.16 10.92 -62.65
C THR A 132 16.21 10.56 -61.19
N VAL A 133 15.04 10.43 -60.58
CA VAL A 133 14.85 9.92 -59.21
C VAL A 133 13.88 8.76 -59.29
N SER A 134 14.26 7.62 -58.72
CA SER A 134 13.36 6.52 -58.45
C SER A 134 13.56 6.05 -57.01
N ALA A 135 12.48 5.83 -56.28
CA ALA A 135 12.56 5.22 -54.96
C ALA A 135 13.22 3.84 -55.10
N GLN A 136 14.31 3.60 -54.37
CA GLN A 136 14.91 2.27 -54.35
C GLN A 136 14.11 1.39 -53.39
N SER A 137 13.09 0.75 -53.92
CA SER A 137 12.46 -0.39 -53.26
C SER A 137 13.48 -1.53 -53.16
N ILE A 138 14.02 -1.80 -51.97
CA ILE A 138 14.78 -3.04 -51.75
C ILE A 138 13.81 -4.20 -51.95
N MET A 139 13.93 -4.86 -53.09
CA MET A 139 13.21 -6.11 -53.36
C MET A 139 13.84 -7.21 -52.51
N TYR A 140 13.02 -7.95 -51.77
CA TYR A 140 13.49 -9.11 -51.00
C TYR A 140 13.75 -10.26 -51.95
N MET A 141 14.95 -10.27 -52.52
CA MET A 141 15.35 -11.22 -53.55
C MET A 141 15.19 -12.66 -53.07
N GLY A 142 14.68 -13.53 -53.94
CA GLY A 142 14.47 -14.94 -53.63
C GLY A 142 13.14 -15.25 -52.95
N LEU A 143 12.32 -14.23 -52.64
CA LEU A 143 10.93 -14.40 -52.20
C LEU A 143 9.95 -14.16 -53.35
N SER A 144 8.83 -14.90 -53.33
CA SER A 144 7.73 -14.67 -54.26
C SER A 144 6.74 -13.64 -53.70
N GLY A 145 6.17 -12.79 -54.57
CA GLY A 145 5.32 -11.65 -54.21
C GLY A 145 6.04 -10.31 -54.33
N GLU A 146 5.31 -9.20 -54.34
CA GLU A 146 5.85 -7.84 -54.44
C GLU A 146 6.11 -7.16 -53.08
N GLY A 147 5.67 -7.79 -51.99
CA GLY A 147 5.80 -7.25 -50.62
C GLY A 147 4.84 -6.11 -50.32
N THR A 148 3.78 -5.97 -51.12
CA THR A 148 2.66 -5.03 -50.91
C THR A 148 1.57 -5.69 -50.07
N LYS A 149 0.58 -4.92 -49.62
CA LYS A 149 -0.53 -5.48 -48.83
C LYS A 149 -1.36 -6.47 -49.66
N GLU A 150 -1.57 -6.18 -50.93
CA GLU A 150 -2.33 -6.97 -51.88
C GLU A 150 -1.55 -8.19 -52.38
N ASP A 151 -0.22 -8.08 -52.49
CA ASP A 151 0.68 -9.18 -52.88
C ASP A 151 1.90 -9.27 -51.95
N PRO A 152 1.73 -9.86 -50.75
CA PRO A 152 2.79 -9.97 -49.75
C PRO A 152 3.87 -10.98 -50.18
N TYR A 153 5.09 -10.79 -49.67
CA TYR A 153 6.15 -11.79 -49.80
C TYR A 153 5.73 -13.10 -49.11
N ARG A 154 5.71 -14.20 -49.86
CA ARG A 154 5.25 -15.50 -49.36
C ARG A 154 6.40 -16.25 -48.70
N ILE A 155 6.16 -16.73 -47.48
CA ILE A 155 7.08 -17.55 -46.70
C ILE A 155 6.49 -18.95 -46.55
N ALA A 156 6.90 -19.89 -47.41
CA ALA A 156 6.37 -21.25 -47.40
C ALA A 156 7.29 -22.25 -46.67
N SER A 157 8.57 -21.91 -46.50
CA SER A 157 9.59 -22.84 -46.02
C SER A 157 10.62 -22.19 -45.11
N SER A 158 11.43 -23.04 -44.46
CA SER A 158 12.60 -22.61 -43.69
C SER A 158 13.59 -21.81 -44.54
N ASP A 159 13.75 -22.17 -45.82
CA ASP A 159 14.64 -21.49 -46.76
C ASP A 159 14.10 -20.11 -47.14
N ASP A 160 12.79 -19.97 -47.39
CA ASP A 160 12.17 -18.67 -47.63
C ASP A 160 12.34 -17.76 -46.41
N PHE A 161 12.15 -18.30 -45.21
CA PHE A 161 12.34 -17.53 -43.98
C PHE A 161 13.81 -17.13 -43.78
N ALA A 162 14.76 -18.04 -44.04
CA ALA A 162 16.19 -17.72 -44.03
C ALA A 162 16.54 -16.64 -45.08
N MET A 163 15.90 -16.67 -46.25
CA MET A 163 16.06 -15.66 -47.30
C MET A 163 15.52 -14.31 -46.84
N MET A 164 14.36 -14.27 -46.19
CA MET A 164 13.81 -13.05 -45.60
C MET A 164 14.78 -12.44 -44.57
N VAL A 165 15.26 -13.27 -43.63
CA VAL A 165 16.23 -12.87 -42.59
C VAL A 165 17.54 -12.37 -43.21
N SER A 166 18.03 -13.03 -44.27
CA SER A 166 19.22 -12.58 -45.01
C SER A 166 19.00 -11.25 -45.75
N ASN A 167 17.80 -11.00 -46.29
CA ASN A 167 17.48 -9.71 -46.91
C ASN A 167 17.36 -8.59 -45.86
N LEU A 168 16.88 -8.86 -44.64
CA LEU A 168 16.88 -7.88 -43.54
C LEU A 168 18.30 -7.39 -43.19
N ARG A 169 19.30 -8.27 -43.28
CA ARG A 169 20.72 -7.87 -43.13
C ARG A 169 21.13 -6.82 -44.17
N ARG A 170 20.64 -6.94 -45.41
CA ARG A 170 20.95 -6.03 -46.52
C ARG A 170 20.13 -4.74 -46.41
N ASP A 171 18.89 -4.87 -45.96
CA ASP A 171 17.96 -3.79 -45.68
C ASP A 171 18.20 -3.20 -44.27
N SER A 172 19.44 -2.81 -43.99
CA SER A 172 19.85 -2.36 -42.66
C SER A 172 19.27 -1.01 -42.22
N LEU A 173 18.52 -0.32 -43.10
CA LEU A 173 17.86 0.95 -42.79
C LEU A 173 16.36 0.79 -42.60
N GLU A 174 15.65 0.18 -43.56
CA GLU A 174 14.20 0.06 -43.48
C GLU A 174 13.77 -1.18 -42.71
N LEU A 175 14.59 -2.24 -42.68
CA LEU A 175 14.32 -3.47 -41.93
C LEU A 175 12.92 -4.06 -42.25
N GLY A 176 12.49 -3.91 -43.50
CA GLY A 176 11.17 -4.35 -43.97
C GLY A 176 10.02 -3.38 -43.71
N ARG A 177 10.29 -2.15 -43.25
CA ARG A 177 9.28 -1.09 -43.06
C ARG A 177 8.40 -0.92 -44.30
N GLY A 178 7.10 -0.89 -44.09
CA GLY A 178 6.11 -0.77 -45.18
C GLY A 178 5.95 -2.02 -46.05
N ARG A 179 6.67 -3.11 -45.77
CA ARG A 179 6.54 -4.39 -46.49
C ARG A 179 5.66 -5.38 -45.74
N TYR A 180 5.07 -6.30 -46.51
CA TYR A 180 4.17 -7.33 -46.02
C TYR A 180 4.73 -8.71 -46.35
N PHE A 181 4.77 -9.56 -45.33
CA PHE A 181 5.22 -10.94 -45.38
C PHE A 181 4.08 -11.83 -44.91
N LYS A 182 3.80 -12.91 -45.64
CA LYS A 182 2.74 -13.86 -45.31
C LYS A 182 3.26 -15.29 -45.32
N GLN A 183 3.18 -15.95 -44.18
CA GLN A 183 3.47 -17.36 -44.09
C GLN A 183 2.32 -18.19 -44.66
N THR A 184 2.66 -19.17 -45.50
CA THR A 184 1.67 -20.02 -46.18
C THR A 184 1.70 -21.48 -45.72
N SER A 185 2.65 -21.85 -44.87
CA SER A 185 2.79 -23.21 -44.31
C SER A 185 3.66 -23.20 -43.06
N SER A 186 3.46 -24.16 -42.15
CA SER A 186 4.35 -24.36 -40.99
C SER A 186 5.73 -24.89 -41.39
N PHE A 187 6.78 -24.46 -40.69
CA PHE A 187 8.16 -24.90 -40.92
C PHE A 187 9.01 -24.88 -39.64
N GLN A 188 10.23 -25.42 -39.72
CA GLN A 188 11.22 -25.32 -38.64
C GLN A 188 12.09 -24.07 -38.81
N ALA A 189 12.41 -23.40 -37.71
CA ALA A 189 13.33 -22.26 -37.73
C ALA A 189 14.69 -22.68 -38.35
N PRO A 190 15.26 -21.89 -39.28
CA PRO A 190 16.47 -22.28 -39.98
C PRO A 190 17.69 -22.30 -39.06
N THR A 191 18.48 -23.36 -39.11
CA THR A 191 19.76 -23.44 -38.38
C THR A 191 20.85 -22.70 -39.14
N GLN A 192 21.35 -21.58 -38.60
CA GLN A 192 22.31 -20.70 -39.28
C GLN A 192 23.76 -20.82 -38.77
N SER A 193 24.06 -21.82 -37.94
CA SER A 193 25.37 -22.03 -37.30
C SER A 193 26.57 -22.21 -38.25
N LYS A 194 26.35 -22.32 -39.57
CA LYS A 194 27.40 -22.44 -40.60
C LYS A 194 27.84 -21.11 -41.22
N LEU A 195 27.15 -19.99 -40.97
CA LEU A 195 27.40 -18.71 -41.66
C LEU A 195 28.20 -17.69 -40.80
N ILE A 196 28.17 -17.83 -39.48
CA ILE A 196 28.87 -17.03 -38.46
C ILE A 196 29.07 -18.00 -37.27
N ASP A 197 30.15 -17.90 -36.47
CA ASP A 197 30.38 -18.72 -35.26
C ASP A 197 29.11 -18.73 -34.38
N GLY A 198 28.28 -19.77 -34.49
CA GLY A 198 26.84 -19.65 -34.21
C GLY A 198 26.32 -20.69 -33.22
N ARG A 199 25.75 -20.18 -32.13
CA ARG A 199 25.16 -20.88 -30.97
C ARG A 199 23.71 -21.38 -31.18
N GLY A 200 23.28 -21.57 -32.45
CA GLY A 200 21.92 -21.98 -32.81
C GLY A 200 21.30 -21.09 -33.90
N TYR A 201 20.18 -20.45 -33.59
CA TYR A 201 19.50 -19.47 -34.46
C TYR A 201 20.13 -18.07 -34.37
N TYR A 202 20.10 -17.31 -35.47
CA TYR A 202 20.56 -15.91 -35.53
C TYR A 202 19.50 -15.05 -36.23
N SER A 203 19.29 -13.82 -35.75
CA SER A 203 18.20 -12.95 -36.18
C SER A 203 18.66 -11.54 -36.53
N TYR A 204 17.79 -10.80 -37.21
CA TYR A 204 17.95 -9.37 -37.52
C TYR A 204 16.74 -8.59 -37.02
N SER A 205 16.86 -7.27 -36.97
CA SER A 205 15.75 -6.40 -36.60
C SER A 205 14.69 -6.33 -37.69
N PHE A 206 13.45 -6.02 -37.31
CA PHE A 206 12.30 -6.06 -38.20
C PHE A 206 11.32 -4.92 -37.90
N ALA A 207 10.87 -4.22 -38.96
CA ALA A 207 9.93 -3.09 -38.91
C ALA A 207 8.70 -3.30 -39.81
N GLY A 208 8.56 -4.48 -40.42
CA GLY A 208 7.52 -4.77 -41.40
C GLY A 208 6.24 -5.36 -40.81
N ASN A 209 5.41 -5.91 -41.70
CA ASN A 209 4.17 -6.61 -41.35
C ASN A 209 4.36 -8.11 -41.61
N TYR A 210 4.33 -8.92 -40.56
CA TYR A 210 4.43 -10.38 -40.65
C TYR A 210 3.12 -11.05 -40.25
N ASP A 211 2.41 -11.63 -41.21
CA ASP A 211 1.22 -12.45 -41.00
C ASP A 211 1.60 -13.94 -41.07
N GLY A 212 1.60 -14.62 -39.93
CA GLY A 212 1.87 -16.05 -39.84
C GLY A 212 0.80 -16.93 -40.50
N GLY A 213 -0.37 -16.37 -40.85
CA GLY A 213 -1.45 -17.10 -41.50
C GLY A 213 -2.02 -18.27 -40.68
N GLY A 214 -1.80 -18.27 -39.36
CA GLY A 214 -2.16 -19.36 -38.45
C GLY A 214 -1.18 -20.54 -38.45
N ASN A 215 -0.02 -20.38 -39.10
CA ASN A 215 1.01 -21.43 -39.17
C ASN A 215 2.03 -21.30 -38.04
N SER A 216 2.82 -22.37 -37.87
CA SER A 216 3.82 -22.49 -36.81
C SER A 216 5.26 -22.43 -37.33
N ILE A 217 6.12 -21.81 -36.52
CA ILE A 217 7.59 -21.89 -36.62
C ILE A 217 8.08 -22.69 -35.41
N THR A 218 8.64 -23.86 -35.67
CA THR A 218 9.02 -24.81 -34.61
C THR A 218 10.54 -24.93 -34.44
N GLY A 219 10.99 -25.33 -33.25
CA GLY A 219 12.38 -25.70 -33.02
C GLY A 219 13.36 -24.53 -33.02
N LEU A 220 12.90 -23.32 -32.70
CA LEU A 220 13.78 -22.17 -32.45
C LEU A 220 14.68 -22.48 -31.25
N TYR A 221 16.00 -22.60 -31.46
CA TYR A 221 16.93 -22.87 -30.36
C TYR A 221 18.15 -21.94 -30.34
N TYR A 222 18.62 -21.64 -29.13
CA TYR A 222 19.82 -20.86 -28.87
C TYR A 222 20.53 -21.34 -27.60
N ILE A 223 21.85 -21.49 -27.63
CA ILE A 223 22.68 -21.98 -26.50
C ILE A 223 23.82 -20.99 -26.24
N GLY A 224 23.62 -20.06 -25.31
CA GLY A 224 24.62 -19.09 -24.87
C GLY A 224 25.80 -19.70 -24.09
N ALA A 225 26.80 -18.87 -23.79
CA ALA A 225 27.95 -19.25 -22.98
C ALA A 225 27.50 -19.72 -21.59
N ASP A 226 28.20 -20.70 -21.03
CA ASP A 226 28.03 -21.00 -19.62
C ASP A 226 28.52 -19.84 -18.73
N ASN A 227 28.24 -19.93 -17.42
CA ASN A 227 28.51 -18.85 -16.48
C ASN A 227 29.99 -18.44 -16.38
N SER A 228 30.95 -19.27 -16.78
CA SER A 228 32.39 -18.96 -16.75
C SER A 228 32.81 -17.95 -17.82
N ASP A 229 32.13 -17.98 -18.97
CA ASP A 229 32.51 -17.24 -20.18
C ASP A 229 31.46 -16.18 -20.59
N ARG A 230 30.55 -15.82 -19.67
CA ARG A 230 29.49 -14.84 -19.91
C ARG A 230 30.05 -13.42 -19.96
N GLU A 231 29.87 -12.76 -21.10
CA GLU A 231 30.25 -11.36 -21.30
C GLU A 231 29.03 -10.50 -21.68
N PRO A 232 28.88 -9.28 -21.13
CA PRO A 232 27.83 -8.34 -21.52
C PRO A 232 27.82 -8.05 -23.03
N GLY A 233 26.63 -8.01 -23.63
CA GLY A 233 26.44 -7.74 -25.06
C GLY A 233 26.67 -8.93 -25.99
N LYS A 234 27.27 -10.03 -25.49
CA LYS A 234 27.20 -11.34 -26.16
C LYS A 234 25.94 -12.08 -25.71
N ASP A 235 25.50 -13.07 -26.49
CA ASP A 235 24.28 -13.86 -26.22
C ASP A 235 23.04 -13.02 -25.88
N SER A 236 22.92 -11.85 -26.52
CA SER A 236 21.85 -10.89 -26.26
C SER A 236 21.02 -10.63 -27.51
N HIS A 237 19.82 -10.07 -27.35
CA HIS A 237 18.87 -9.80 -28.45
C HIS A 237 18.42 -11.08 -29.16
N ILE A 238 18.05 -12.09 -28.38
CA ILE A 238 17.68 -13.43 -28.86
C ILE A 238 16.18 -13.48 -29.09
N GLY A 239 15.78 -13.95 -30.28
CA GLY A 239 14.41 -14.21 -30.69
C GLY A 239 14.32 -14.41 -32.19
N LEU A 240 13.12 -14.69 -32.71
CA LEU A 240 12.84 -14.76 -34.16
C LEU A 240 13.32 -13.49 -34.88
N PHE A 241 13.17 -12.35 -34.22
CA PHE A 241 13.78 -11.08 -34.59
C PHE A 241 14.69 -10.60 -33.46
N SER A 242 15.81 -9.93 -33.79
CA SER A 242 16.67 -9.39 -32.73
C SER A 242 15.98 -8.22 -32.02
N SER A 243 15.28 -7.39 -32.80
CA SER A 243 14.47 -6.29 -32.31
C SER A 243 13.30 -5.97 -33.23
N LEU A 244 12.12 -5.71 -32.66
CA LEU A 244 10.98 -5.13 -33.39
C LEU A 244 11.06 -3.60 -33.34
N GLN A 245 11.11 -2.97 -34.51
CA GLN A 245 11.25 -1.52 -34.64
C GLN A 245 9.89 -0.84 -34.85
N ASP A 246 9.90 0.49 -34.84
CA ASP A 246 8.70 1.29 -34.98
C ASP A 246 7.90 0.90 -36.23
N GLY A 247 6.59 0.69 -36.08
CA GLY A 247 5.70 0.27 -37.17
C GLY A 247 5.61 -1.25 -37.37
N ALA A 248 6.36 -2.06 -36.62
CA ALA A 248 6.29 -3.52 -36.74
C ALA A 248 4.90 -4.07 -36.33
N VAL A 249 4.36 -4.94 -37.18
CA VAL A 249 3.08 -5.64 -36.94
C VAL A 249 3.30 -7.13 -37.11
N ILE A 250 3.06 -7.91 -36.06
CA ILE A 250 3.15 -9.38 -36.09
C ILE A 250 1.78 -9.96 -35.75
N GLN A 251 1.27 -10.84 -36.59
CA GLN A 251 -0.04 -11.46 -36.36
C GLN A 251 -0.14 -12.92 -36.78
N ASN A 252 -1.07 -13.65 -36.17
CA ASN A 252 -1.47 -15.01 -36.53
C ASN A 252 -0.31 -16.01 -36.64
N LEU A 253 0.59 -16.02 -35.66
CA LEU A 253 1.82 -16.82 -35.68
C LEU A 253 1.91 -17.70 -34.44
N GLU A 254 2.30 -18.97 -34.62
CA GLU A 254 2.67 -19.84 -33.50
C GLU A 254 4.19 -20.07 -33.50
N ILE A 255 4.85 -19.83 -32.36
CA ILE A 255 6.22 -20.24 -32.11
C ILE A 255 6.17 -21.36 -31.07
N SER A 256 6.53 -22.58 -31.45
CA SER A 256 6.41 -23.73 -30.55
C SER A 256 7.67 -24.59 -30.45
N ASN A 257 7.83 -25.25 -29.31
CA ASN A 257 9.02 -26.00 -28.94
C ASN A 257 10.32 -25.16 -29.03
N ALA A 258 10.24 -23.88 -28.61
CA ALA A 258 11.41 -23.02 -28.55
C ALA A 258 12.28 -23.35 -27.31
N SER A 259 13.60 -23.25 -27.45
CA SER A 259 14.55 -23.55 -26.37
C SER A 259 15.72 -22.58 -26.36
N ILE A 260 15.74 -21.65 -25.41
CA ILE A 260 16.85 -20.73 -25.19
C ILE A 260 17.54 -21.10 -23.87
N VAL A 261 18.82 -21.39 -23.92
CA VAL A 261 19.63 -21.73 -22.75
C VAL A 261 20.76 -20.72 -22.63
N ASN A 262 20.99 -20.23 -21.42
CA ASN A 262 22.06 -19.30 -21.08
C ASN A 262 22.08 -17.98 -21.87
N GLY A 263 20.94 -17.48 -22.36
CA GLY A 263 20.88 -16.12 -22.92
C GLY A 263 21.26 -15.06 -21.89
N TYR A 264 21.96 -14.00 -22.31
CA TYR A 264 22.36 -12.91 -21.43
C TYR A 264 21.23 -11.89 -21.27
N ASP A 265 21.15 -10.86 -22.12
CA ASP A 265 20.13 -9.81 -22.01
C ASP A 265 19.18 -9.80 -23.23
N TYR A 266 17.96 -9.30 -23.05
CA TYR A 266 16.97 -9.10 -24.13
C TYR A 266 16.60 -10.42 -24.82
N ILE A 267 15.75 -11.20 -24.16
CA ILE A 267 15.43 -12.57 -24.57
C ILE A 267 13.93 -12.73 -24.71
N GLY A 268 13.48 -13.16 -25.88
CA GLY A 268 12.13 -13.66 -26.10
C GLY A 268 12.03 -14.50 -27.36
N PHE A 269 11.03 -15.38 -27.46
CA PHE A 269 10.92 -16.25 -28.63
C PHE A 269 10.56 -15.46 -29.89
N LEU A 270 9.76 -14.40 -29.76
CA LEU A 270 9.46 -13.51 -30.88
C LEU A 270 10.57 -12.48 -31.09
N ALA A 271 10.94 -11.73 -30.04
CA ALA A 271 12.03 -10.77 -30.13
C ALA A 271 12.77 -10.54 -28.83
N GLY A 272 14.06 -10.22 -28.93
CA GLY A 272 14.83 -9.81 -27.75
C GLY A 272 14.41 -8.43 -27.23
N GLU A 273 14.28 -7.46 -28.14
CA GLU A 273 13.85 -6.09 -27.82
C GLU A 273 12.70 -5.62 -28.74
N SER A 274 11.98 -4.59 -28.32
CA SER A 274 11.11 -3.80 -29.19
C SER A 274 11.19 -2.30 -28.88
N SER A 275 10.99 -1.45 -29.88
CA SER A 275 11.02 0.01 -29.76
C SER A 275 10.11 0.65 -30.81
N GLY A 276 9.51 1.80 -30.48
CA GLY A 276 8.51 2.48 -31.30
C GLY A 276 7.10 1.95 -31.09
N ASN A 277 6.25 2.08 -32.10
CA ASN A 277 4.87 1.57 -32.07
C ASN A 277 4.83 0.14 -32.63
N VAL A 278 4.59 -0.83 -31.76
CA VAL A 278 4.61 -2.26 -32.11
C VAL A 278 3.27 -2.91 -31.78
N SER A 279 2.72 -3.68 -32.73
CA SER A 279 1.46 -4.41 -32.58
C SER A 279 1.67 -5.92 -32.74
N ILE A 280 1.20 -6.69 -31.76
CA ILE A 280 1.25 -8.14 -31.72
C ILE A 280 -0.15 -8.67 -31.45
N GLU A 281 -0.69 -9.46 -32.38
CA GLU A 281 -2.05 -9.99 -32.26
C GLU A 281 -2.13 -11.46 -32.67
N ASN A 282 -2.73 -12.29 -31.81
CA ASN A 282 -2.87 -13.72 -32.08
C ASN A 282 -1.51 -14.40 -32.38
N VAL A 283 -0.51 -14.07 -31.55
CA VAL A 283 0.81 -14.70 -31.61
C VAL A 283 0.97 -15.57 -30.38
N GLN A 284 1.22 -16.86 -30.56
CA GLN A 284 1.42 -17.83 -29.48
C GLN A 284 2.89 -18.20 -29.37
N ALA A 285 3.42 -18.32 -28.15
CA ALA A 285 4.82 -18.65 -27.94
C ALA A 285 4.97 -19.65 -26.78
N SER A 286 5.53 -20.82 -27.08
CA SER A 286 5.70 -21.92 -26.13
C SER A 286 7.11 -22.52 -26.22
N GLY A 287 7.64 -22.90 -25.06
CA GLY A 287 9.00 -23.38 -24.94
C GLY A 287 9.61 -23.16 -23.56
N SER A 288 10.93 -23.28 -23.48
CA SER A 288 11.70 -23.02 -22.26
C SER A 288 12.80 -22.00 -22.48
N ILE A 289 12.92 -21.07 -21.53
CA ILE A 289 14.09 -20.21 -21.37
C ILE A 289 14.74 -20.56 -20.03
N ILE A 290 16.00 -20.99 -20.07
CA ILE A 290 16.71 -21.51 -18.89
C ILE A 290 17.98 -20.72 -18.66
N ASN A 291 18.22 -20.34 -17.40
CA ASN A 291 19.38 -19.58 -16.94
C ASN A 291 19.56 -18.25 -17.70
N ALA A 292 18.49 -17.55 -18.08
CA ALA A 292 18.60 -16.20 -18.63
C ALA A 292 19.26 -15.23 -17.62
N ASN A 293 19.90 -14.16 -18.08
CA ASN A 293 20.31 -13.06 -17.20
C ASN A 293 19.14 -12.06 -17.06
N ASN A 294 19.10 -10.99 -17.86
CA ASN A 294 18.11 -9.92 -17.69
C ASN A 294 17.12 -9.80 -18.85
N TYR A 295 15.96 -9.19 -18.57
CA TYR A 295 14.95 -8.80 -19.56
C TYR A 295 14.47 -9.99 -20.39
N CYS A 296 13.71 -10.85 -19.74
CA CYS A 296 13.27 -12.11 -20.33
C CYS A 296 11.74 -12.22 -20.32
N GLY A 297 11.15 -12.45 -21.50
CA GLY A 297 9.73 -12.72 -21.68
C GLY A 297 9.47 -13.69 -22.82
N ALA A 298 8.37 -14.45 -22.79
CA ALA A 298 8.12 -15.43 -23.86
C ALA A 298 8.00 -14.77 -25.24
N LEU A 299 7.41 -13.59 -25.34
CA LEU A 299 7.34 -12.82 -26.58
C LEU A 299 8.51 -11.86 -26.70
N ILE A 300 8.67 -10.96 -25.73
CA ILE A 300 9.62 -9.85 -25.80
C ILE A 300 10.46 -9.78 -24.54
N GLY A 301 11.77 -9.62 -24.67
CA GLY A 301 12.64 -9.34 -23.53
C GLY A 301 12.40 -7.95 -22.93
N MET A 302 12.57 -6.90 -23.74
CA MET A 302 12.32 -5.51 -23.33
C MET A 302 11.57 -4.69 -24.39
N HIS A 303 10.67 -3.80 -23.96
CA HIS A 303 10.15 -2.69 -24.75
C HIS A 303 10.70 -1.36 -24.21
N SER A 304 11.44 -0.61 -25.02
CA SER A 304 12.25 0.52 -24.56
C SER A 304 11.65 1.91 -24.81
N LYS A 305 10.83 2.10 -25.86
CA LYS A 305 10.21 3.38 -26.21
C LYS A 305 8.92 3.18 -27.00
N GLY A 306 7.98 4.10 -26.86
CA GLY A 306 6.80 4.18 -27.73
C GLY A 306 5.57 3.49 -27.14
N SER A 307 4.88 2.71 -27.97
CA SER A 307 3.69 1.99 -27.56
C SER A 307 3.72 0.53 -28.00
N ILE A 308 3.24 -0.35 -27.14
CA ILE A 308 3.12 -1.79 -27.44
C ILE A 308 1.69 -2.27 -27.20
N SER A 309 1.13 -2.98 -28.18
CA SER A 309 -0.16 -3.66 -28.08
C SER A 309 0.02 -5.16 -28.19
N ILE A 310 -0.43 -5.92 -27.20
CA ILE A 310 -0.47 -7.38 -27.23
C ILE A 310 -1.91 -7.86 -27.04
N LYS A 311 -2.41 -8.64 -28.00
CA LYS A 311 -3.77 -9.16 -27.99
C LYS A 311 -3.82 -10.66 -28.29
N ASN A 312 -4.72 -11.36 -27.62
CA ASN A 312 -5.04 -12.77 -27.89
C ASN A 312 -3.81 -13.69 -27.74
N HIS A 313 -3.22 -13.73 -26.55
CA HIS A 313 -2.01 -14.51 -26.26
C HIS A 313 -2.23 -15.54 -25.14
N ASP A 314 -1.55 -16.68 -25.24
CA ASP A 314 -1.56 -17.72 -24.22
C ASP A 314 -0.17 -17.93 -23.61
N ILE A 315 -0.09 -17.82 -22.28
CA ILE A 315 1.13 -18.06 -21.50
C ILE A 315 1.27 -19.57 -21.29
N ALA A 316 2.25 -20.16 -21.98
CA ALA A 316 2.54 -21.60 -21.94
C ALA A 316 4.04 -21.92 -21.80
N SER A 317 4.85 -20.95 -21.33
CA SER A 317 6.30 -21.06 -21.32
C SER A 317 6.89 -21.25 -19.92
N ASN A 318 8.01 -21.97 -19.84
CA ASN A 318 8.80 -22.11 -18.62
C ASN A 318 10.04 -21.21 -18.70
N ILE A 319 10.10 -20.19 -17.85
CA ILE A 319 11.12 -19.16 -17.89
C ILE A 319 11.86 -19.12 -16.56
N THR A 320 13.18 -19.29 -16.60
CA THR A 320 14.09 -19.05 -15.48
C THR A 320 15.15 -18.06 -15.90
N GLY A 321 15.24 -16.93 -15.18
CA GLY A 321 16.28 -15.93 -15.39
C GLY A 321 16.73 -15.28 -14.10
N LYS A 322 17.38 -14.12 -14.20
CA LYS A 322 17.82 -13.32 -13.06
C LYS A 322 16.90 -12.13 -12.82
N ASP A 323 17.01 -11.04 -13.59
CA ASP A 323 16.27 -9.81 -13.34
C ASP A 323 15.28 -9.48 -14.47
N TYR A 324 14.12 -8.93 -14.11
CA TYR A 324 13.07 -8.48 -15.05
C TYR A 324 12.51 -9.63 -15.89
N ILE A 325 11.86 -10.57 -15.19
CA ILE A 325 11.34 -11.81 -15.77
C ILE A 325 9.82 -11.77 -15.85
N GLY A 326 9.27 -11.83 -17.06
CA GLY A 326 7.83 -11.86 -17.30
C GLY A 326 7.40 -13.11 -18.06
N GLY A 327 6.16 -13.57 -17.85
CA GLY A 327 5.63 -14.65 -18.69
C GLY A 327 5.41 -14.25 -20.14
N VAL A 328 5.22 -12.95 -20.43
CA VAL A 328 5.02 -12.42 -21.79
C VAL A 328 6.10 -11.41 -22.17
N ILE A 329 6.32 -10.40 -21.32
CA ILE A 329 7.34 -9.36 -21.52
C ILE A 329 8.23 -9.25 -20.28
N GLY A 330 9.55 -9.25 -20.43
CA GLY A 330 10.46 -9.04 -19.31
C GLY A 330 10.34 -7.65 -18.69
N LYS A 331 10.56 -6.61 -19.51
CA LYS A 331 10.50 -5.20 -19.08
C LYS A 331 9.77 -4.32 -20.09
N ILE A 332 8.94 -3.40 -19.60
CA ILE A 332 8.45 -2.23 -20.34
C ILE A 332 8.94 -0.98 -19.60
N ASP A 333 9.69 -0.13 -20.28
CA ASP A 333 10.24 1.10 -19.71
C ASP A 333 9.60 2.35 -20.31
N SER A 334 9.10 3.24 -19.46
CA SER A 334 8.64 4.58 -19.80
C SER A 334 7.75 4.65 -21.05
N SER A 335 6.82 3.70 -21.20
CA SER A 335 6.05 3.47 -22.43
C SER A 335 4.56 3.22 -22.18
N THR A 336 3.76 3.27 -23.24
CA THR A 336 2.33 2.92 -23.18
C THR A 336 2.13 1.45 -23.58
N ALA A 337 1.42 0.67 -22.76
CA ALA A 337 1.09 -0.71 -23.06
C ALA A 337 -0.42 -0.95 -23.06
N THR A 338 -0.91 -1.62 -24.11
CA THR A 338 -2.26 -2.18 -24.16
C THR A 338 -2.16 -3.71 -24.19
N ILE A 339 -2.68 -4.39 -23.18
CA ILE A 339 -2.64 -5.85 -23.09
C ILE A 339 -4.06 -6.37 -22.91
N GLU A 340 -4.50 -7.21 -23.85
CA GLU A 340 -5.89 -7.62 -23.95
C GLU A 340 -6.00 -9.12 -24.22
N ASN A 341 -6.92 -9.79 -23.52
CA ASN A 341 -7.26 -11.20 -23.77
C ASN A 341 -6.02 -12.11 -23.69
N VAL A 342 -5.40 -12.15 -22.51
CA VAL A 342 -4.26 -13.03 -22.21
C VAL A 342 -4.72 -14.14 -21.26
N SER A 343 -4.42 -15.39 -21.61
CA SER A 343 -4.80 -16.57 -20.81
C SER A 343 -3.63 -17.50 -20.54
N THR A 344 -3.89 -18.54 -19.75
CA THR A 344 -3.02 -19.72 -19.55
C THR A 344 -3.84 -20.99 -19.82
N SER A 345 -4.14 -21.28 -21.08
CA SER A 345 -5.08 -22.33 -21.49
C SER A 345 -4.59 -23.73 -21.09
N SER A 346 -3.29 -23.97 -21.19
CA SER A 346 -2.64 -25.22 -20.74
C SER A 346 -2.63 -25.36 -19.21
N ARG A 347 -2.73 -24.24 -18.49
CA ARG A 347 -2.56 -24.13 -17.03
C ARG A 347 -1.21 -24.66 -16.52
N GLN A 348 -0.23 -24.80 -17.40
CA GLN A 348 1.11 -25.29 -17.12
C GLN A 348 2.12 -24.27 -17.63
N PHE A 349 2.78 -23.60 -16.69
CA PHE A 349 3.85 -22.64 -16.91
C PHE A 349 4.61 -22.46 -15.59
N SER A 350 5.80 -21.88 -15.65
CA SER A 350 6.61 -21.55 -14.46
C SER A 350 7.50 -20.36 -14.77
N ILE A 351 7.43 -19.29 -13.97
CA ILE A 351 8.22 -18.07 -14.12
C ILE A 351 9.07 -17.84 -12.87
N LYS A 352 10.39 -17.87 -13.02
CA LYS A 352 11.35 -17.81 -11.92
C LYS A 352 12.45 -16.78 -12.17
N GLY A 353 12.75 -15.97 -11.17
CA GLY A 353 13.82 -14.98 -11.21
C GLY A 353 14.30 -14.56 -9.82
N GLU A 354 15.14 -13.54 -9.75
CA GLU A 354 15.62 -12.89 -8.52
C GLU A 354 14.87 -11.57 -8.30
N GLN A 355 14.87 -10.63 -9.26
CA GLN A 355 14.22 -9.33 -9.12
C GLN A 355 13.17 -9.05 -10.20
N ALA A 356 12.04 -8.44 -9.79
CA ALA A 356 10.95 -8.02 -10.67
C ALA A 356 10.44 -9.18 -11.53
N VAL A 357 9.72 -10.09 -10.88
CA VAL A 357 9.20 -11.32 -11.48
C VAL A 357 7.68 -11.25 -11.57
N GLY A 358 7.13 -11.41 -12.78
CA GLY A 358 5.69 -11.35 -13.03
C GLY A 358 5.17 -12.46 -13.92
N GLY A 359 3.97 -12.96 -13.65
CA GLY A 359 3.32 -13.92 -14.56
C GLY A 359 3.04 -13.35 -15.94
N LEU A 360 2.91 -12.02 -16.09
CA LEU A 360 2.74 -11.32 -17.36
C LEU A 360 3.95 -10.43 -17.68
N ILE A 361 4.27 -9.49 -16.79
CA ILE A 361 5.37 -8.51 -16.97
C ILE A 361 6.29 -8.53 -15.75
N GLY A 362 7.61 -8.61 -15.95
CA GLY A 362 8.56 -8.49 -14.84
C GLY A 362 8.55 -7.07 -14.24
N TYR A 363 8.89 -6.08 -15.07
CA TYR A 363 8.89 -4.66 -14.69
C TYR A 363 8.11 -3.81 -15.69
N PHE A 364 7.31 -2.88 -15.17
CA PHE A 364 6.52 -1.93 -15.94
C PHE A 364 6.73 -0.49 -15.43
N SER A 365 7.03 0.43 -16.33
CA SER A 365 6.94 1.88 -16.08
C SER A 365 6.23 2.58 -17.24
N GLY A 366 5.23 3.41 -16.95
CA GLY A 366 4.51 4.21 -17.95
C GLY A 366 2.98 4.18 -17.79
N SER A 367 2.25 3.95 -18.89
CA SER A 367 0.77 3.90 -18.92
C SER A 367 0.26 2.52 -19.33
N LEU A 368 -0.62 1.90 -18.54
CA LEU A 368 -1.09 0.53 -18.78
C LEU A 368 -2.62 0.48 -18.93
N HIS A 369 -3.07 -0.09 -20.05
CA HIS A 369 -4.45 -0.52 -20.25
C HIS A 369 -4.47 -2.05 -20.36
N ALA A 370 -4.82 -2.73 -19.28
CA ALA A 370 -4.86 -4.18 -19.21
C ALA A 370 -6.30 -4.67 -19.04
N SER A 371 -6.76 -5.59 -19.89
CA SER A 371 -8.09 -6.16 -19.75
C SER A 371 -8.23 -7.62 -20.17
N ARG A 372 -9.16 -8.34 -19.51
CA ARG A 372 -9.44 -9.77 -19.77
C ARG A 372 -8.17 -10.62 -19.65
N ILE A 373 -7.51 -10.57 -18.50
CA ILE A 373 -6.30 -11.33 -18.23
C ILE A 373 -6.62 -12.44 -17.24
N SER A 374 -6.29 -13.69 -17.58
CA SER A 374 -6.52 -14.86 -16.74
C SER A 374 -5.27 -15.72 -16.62
N ILE A 375 -4.53 -15.58 -15.52
CA ILE A 375 -3.32 -16.35 -15.22
C ILE A 375 -3.70 -17.44 -14.22
N THR A 376 -3.71 -18.70 -14.63
CA THR A 376 -4.19 -19.84 -13.84
C THR A 376 -3.24 -21.01 -13.93
N HIS A 377 -2.91 -21.61 -12.78
CA HIS A 377 -2.13 -22.84 -12.72
C HIS A 377 -2.88 -23.89 -11.89
N THR A 378 -2.90 -25.14 -12.35
CA THR A 378 -3.51 -26.24 -11.57
C THR A 378 -2.43 -26.91 -10.74
N VAL A 379 -2.54 -26.82 -9.42
CA VAL A 379 -1.61 -27.48 -8.50
C VAL A 379 -2.32 -28.68 -7.90
N SER A 380 -1.66 -29.85 -7.86
CA SER A 380 -2.16 -30.99 -7.10
C SER A 380 -2.11 -30.67 -5.59
N GLU A 381 -2.90 -31.34 -4.74
CA GLU A 381 -2.79 -31.12 -3.29
C GLU A 381 -1.38 -31.43 -2.76
N GLU A 382 -0.71 -32.41 -3.37
CA GLU A 382 0.66 -32.85 -3.04
C GLU A 382 1.71 -31.75 -3.35
N ASP A 383 1.45 -30.91 -4.36
CA ASP A 383 2.34 -29.84 -4.83
C ASP A 383 1.95 -28.45 -4.30
N SER A 384 1.06 -28.36 -3.31
CA SER A 384 0.54 -27.08 -2.77
C SER A 384 1.60 -26.06 -2.33
N LYS A 385 2.85 -26.51 -2.12
CA LYS A 385 4.01 -25.67 -1.78
C LYS A 385 4.76 -25.11 -3.00
N VAL A 386 4.53 -25.64 -4.19
CA VAL A 386 5.20 -25.21 -5.43
C VAL A 386 4.80 -23.77 -5.76
N LYS A 387 5.80 -22.93 -5.97
CA LYS A 387 5.65 -21.53 -6.37
C LYS A 387 5.81 -21.45 -7.89
N ILE A 388 4.74 -21.03 -8.55
CA ILE A 388 4.65 -21.01 -10.02
C ILE A 388 5.26 -19.72 -10.55
N VAL A 389 4.94 -18.60 -9.89
CA VAL A 389 5.66 -17.34 -10.07
C VAL A 389 6.50 -17.13 -8.82
N SER A 390 7.83 -17.11 -8.97
CA SER A 390 8.70 -16.98 -7.81
C SER A 390 9.97 -16.18 -8.03
N GLY A 391 10.39 -15.46 -7.00
CA GLY A 391 11.72 -14.84 -6.97
C GLY A 391 12.06 -14.22 -5.63
N THR A 392 13.09 -13.39 -5.58
CA THR A 392 13.58 -12.81 -4.31
C THR A 392 12.88 -11.49 -4.01
N GLN A 393 12.77 -10.58 -4.99
CA GLN A 393 12.28 -9.21 -4.78
C GLN A 393 11.27 -8.79 -5.86
N ASN A 394 10.22 -8.07 -5.45
CA ASN A 394 9.17 -7.55 -6.33
C ASN A 394 8.53 -8.68 -7.16
N VAL A 395 7.85 -9.59 -6.49
CA VAL A 395 7.23 -10.77 -7.13
C VAL A 395 5.72 -10.60 -7.16
N GLY A 396 5.13 -10.54 -8.35
CA GLY A 396 3.69 -10.38 -8.55
C GLY A 396 3.12 -11.48 -9.43
N GLY A 397 1.93 -11.99 -9.11
CA GLY A 397 1.30 -12.99 -9.99
C GLY A 397 0.99 -12.47 -11.40
N MET A 398 0.78 -11.15 -11.56
CA MET A 398 0.66 -10.48 -12.86
C MET A 398 1.90 -9.65 -13.19
N ILE A 399 2.25 -8.67 -12.34
CA ILE A 399 3.38 -7.77 -12.57
C ILE A 399 4.31 -7.72 -11.36
N GLY A 400 5.60 -7.95 -11.55
CA GLY A 400 6.58 -7.89 -10.46
C GLY A 400 6.69 -6.48 -9.86
N ASN A 401 7.05 -5.50 -10.69
CA ASN A 401 7.13 -4.08 -10.31
C ASN A 401 6.35 -3.22 -11.31
N ALA A 402 5.40 -2.42 -10.84
CA ALA A 402 4.61 -1.52 -11.67
C ALA A 402 4.75 -0.07 -11.19
N SER A 403 5.12 0.84 -12.08
CA SER A 403 5.16 2.28 -11.86
C SER A 403 4.28 3.01 -12.89
N PHE A 404 3.11 3.46 -12.45
CA PHE A 404 2.17 4.21 -13.26
C PHE A 404 2.50 5.70 -13.15
N SER A 405 2.96 6.30 -14.26
CA SER A 405 3.61 7.63 -14.20
C SER A 405 3.35 8.59 -15.38
N GLN A 406 2.66 8.18 -16.45
CA GLN A 406 2.54 8.99 -17.67
C GLN A 406 1.11 9.44 -17.99
N LYS A 407 0.20 8.52 -18.29
CA LYS A 407 -1.22 8.75 -18.60
C LYS A 407 -2.08 7.72 -17.88
N GLU A 408 -3.34 8.06 -17.66
CA GLU A 408 -4.30 7.25 -16.90
C GLU A 408 -4.19 5.74 -17.20
N CYS A 409 -4.13 4.94 -16.14
CA CYS A 409 -4.04 3.49 -16.23
C CYS A 409 -5.40 2.85 -15.94
N SER A 410 -5.67 1.69 -16.54
CA SER A 410 -6.88 0.92 -16.29
C SER A 410 -6.61 -0.57 -16.23
N LEU A 411 -7.11 -1.23 -15.19
CA LEU A 411 -7.10 -2.68 -15.02
C LEU A 411 -8.55 -3.17 -14.95
N ASP A 412 -9.00 -3.93 -15.95
CA ASP A 412 -10.37 -4.45 -15.98
C ASP A 412 -10.41 -5.96 -16.22
N ASN A 413 -11.15 -6.70 -15.38
CA ASN A 413 -11.33 -8.14 -15.52
C ASN A 413 -9.99 -8.89 -15.54
N ILE A 414 -9.28 -8.79 -14.42
CA ILE A 414 -8.00 -9.43 -14.17
C ILE A 414 -8.22 -10.57 -13.17
N SER A 415 -7.77 -11.77 -13.49
CA SER A 415 -7.95 -12.96 -12.65
C SER A 415 -6.64 -13.73 -12.53
N VAL A 416 -6.05 -13.76 -11.34
CA VAL A 416 -4.83 -14.51 -11.05
C VAL A 416 -5.11 -15.63 -10.05
N LYS A 417 -4.83 -16.87 -10.46
CA LYS A 417 -5.14 -18.13 -9.78
C LYS A 417 -3.95 -19.09 -9.85
N CYS A 418 -2.77 -18.60 -9.49
CA CYS A 418 -1.57 -19.41 -9.39
C CYS A 418 -0.78 -19.03 -8.12
N PRO A 419 -0.07 -19.97 -7.48
CA PRO A 419 0.75 -19.65 -6.32
C PRO A 419 1.90 -18.70 -6.64
N VAL A 420 2.07 -17.69 -5.79
CA VAL A 420 3.15 -16.69 -5.86
C VAL A 420 4.06 -16.84 -4.65
N GLY A 421 5.37 -16.79 -4.86
CA GLY A 421 6.35 -16.91 -3.78
C GLY A 421 7.52 -15.95 -3.91
N GLY A 422 7.85 -15.21 -2.86
CA GLY A 422 9.11 -14.49 -2.83
C GLY A 422 9.65 -14.17 -1.46
N GLU A 423 10.59 -13.24 -1.39
CA GLU A 423 11.15 -12.76 -0.13
C GLU A 423 10.66 -11.34 0.16
N ASN A 424 11.02 -10.35 -0.65
CA ASN A 424 10.71 -8.94 -0.43
C ASN A 424 9.68 -8.42 -1.44
N TYR A 425 8.58 -7.85 -0.96
CA TYR A 425 7.48 -7.31 -1.77
C TYR A 425 6.87 -8.38 -2.67
N THR A 426 6.10 -9.27 -2.05
CA THR A 426 5.42 -10.37 -2.76
C THR A 426 3.93 -10.14 -2.76
N GLY A 427 3.28 -10.15 -3.92
CA GLY A 427 1.83 -10.10 -3.97
C GLY A 427 1.15 -10.89 -5.06
N GLY A 428 -0.13 -11.15 -4.84
CA GLY A 428 -0.92 -12.02 -5.73
C GLY A 428 -1.14 -11.41 -7.11
N ILE A 429 -1.28 -10.09 -7.22
CA ILE A 429 -1.34 -9.38 -8.52
C ILE A 429 -0.02 -8.64 -8.78
N PHE A 430 0.40 -7.81 -7.83
CA PHE A 430 1.60 -6.96 -7.92
C PHE A 430 2.63 -7.34 -6.85
N GLY A 431 3.92 -7.30 -7.18
CA GLY A 431 4.96 -7.30 -6.13
C GLY A 431 5.03 -5.92 -5.48
N LEU A 432 5.46 -4.92 -6.26
CA LEU A 432 5.47 -3.51 -5.90
C LEU A 432 4.59 -2.72 -6.88
N LEU A 433 3.73 -1.84 -6.35
CA LEU A 433 2.86 -0.96 -7.13
C LEU A 433 3.07 0.51 -6.72
N ASN A 434 3.55 1.33 -7.65
CA ASN A 434 3.64 2.78 -7.51
C ASN A 434 2.62 3.47 -8.44
N VAL A 435 1.74 4.28 -7.85
CA VAL A 435 0.65 5.00 -8.52
C VAL A 435 0.85 6.50 -8.35
N SER A 436 1.37 7.13 -9.40
CA SER A 436 1.61 8.59 -9.46
C SER A 436 0.62 9.31 -10.39
N ILE A 437 -0.32 8.58 -10.98
CA ILE A 437 -1.36 9.08 -11.89
C ILE A 437 -2.70 8.36 -11.62
N PRO A 438 -3.84 8.94 -12.02
CA PRO A 438 -5.13 8.28 -11.87
C PRO A 438 -5.14 6.88 -12.47
N THR A 439 -5.56 5.89 -11.68
CA THR A 439 -5.60 4.48 -12.04
C THR A 439 -6.90 3.85 -11.58
N SER A 440 -7.70 3.35 -12.52
CA SER A 440 -8.96 2.66 -12.22
C SER A 440 -8.80 1.13 -12.23
N VAL A 441 -9.34 0.45 -11.23
CA VAL A 441 -9.34 -1.01 -11.12
C VAL A 441 -10.77 -1.53 -10.97
N SER A 442 -11.16 -2.47 -11.83
CA SER A 442 -12.46 -3.17 -11.79
C SER A 442 -12.31 -4.67 -12.02
N LYS A 443 -13.14 -5.46 -11.33
CA LYS A 443 -13.21 -6.93 -11.49
C LYS A 443 -11.86 -7.62 -11.37
N CYS A 444 -11.04 -7.19 -10.41
CA CYS A 444 -9.74 -7.80 -10.16
C CYS A 444 -9.86 -8.91 -9.11
N LEU A 445 -9.45 -10.13 -9.45
CA LEU A 445 -9.52 -11.31 -8.60
C LEU A 445 -8.13 -11.90 -8.39
N TYR A 446 -7.77 -12.10 -7.13
CA TYR A 446 -6.72 -13.05 -6.75
C TYR A 446 -7.33 -14.19 -5.92
N SER A 447 -7.00 -15.45 -6.23
CA SER A 447 -7.55 -16.60 -5.50
C SER A 447 -6.61 -17.80 -5.37
N SER A 448 -5.37 -17.58 -4.94
CA SER A 448 -4.39 -18.64 -4.69
C SER A 448 -3.50 -18.33 -3.48
N LEU A 449 -2.40 -19.07 -3.29
CA LEU A 449 -1.46 -18.94 -2.18
C LEU A 449 -0.38 -17.88 -2.48
N VAL A 450 -0.21 -16.89 -1.58
CA VAL A 450 0.96 -15.98 -1.60
C VAL A 450 1.86 -16.32 -0.40
N THR A 451 3.16 -16.49 -0.64
CA THR A 451 4.15 -16.56 0.46
C THR A 451 5.27 -15.56 0.26
N GLY A 452 5.56 -14.75 1.26
CA GLY A 452 6.69 -13.84 1.28
C GLY A 452 7.48 -13.88 2.59
N ILE A 453 8.52 -13.06 2.67
CA ILE A 453 9.24 -12.76 3.91
C ILE A 453 8.86 -11.36 4.37
N GLN A 454 9.26 -10.32 3.63
CA GLN A 454 9.02 -8.92 3.95
C GLN A 454 7.99 -8.32 2.99
N TYR A 455 6.90 -7.79 3.55
CA TYR A 455 5.76 -7.20 2.86
C TYR A 455 5.09 -8.16 1.86
N THR A 456 4.08 -8.85 2.36
CA THR A 456 3.32 -9.85 1.59
C THR A 456 1.84 -9.48 1.55
N GLY A 457 1.24 -9.43 0.36
CA GLY A 457 -0.20 -9.17 0.25
C GLY A 457 -0.93 -9.87 -0.89
N GLY A 458 -2.24 -10.05 -0.74
CA GLY A 458 -3.03 -10.76 -1.75
C GLY A 458 -3.23 -9.97 -3.05
N PHE A 459 -3.36 -8.64 -2.96
CA PHE A 459 -3.36 -7.76 -4.14
C PHE A 459 -1.93 -7.31 -4.47
N ALA A 460 -1.20 -6.79 -3.48
CA ALA A 460 0.16 -6.31 -3.67
C ALA A 460 1.07 -6.57 -2.46
N GLY A 461 2.37 -6.77 -2.68
CA GLY A 461 3.35 -6.77 -1.59
C GLY A 461 3.43 -5.40 -0.93
N GLU A 462 3.70 -4.37 -1.73
CA GLU A 462 3.66 -2.96 -1.31
C GLU A 462 2.93 -2.08 -2.34
N ILE A 463 2.19 -1.09 -1.83
CA ILE A 463 1.51 -0.06 -2.62
C ILE A 463 1.99 1.30 -2.15
N TYR A 464 2.48 2.10 -3.09
CA TYR A 464 2.70 3.53 -2.94
C TYR A 464 1.71 4.27 -3.85
N THR A 465 0.80 5.04 -3.27
CA THR A 465 -0.11 5.89 -4.04
C THR A 465 -0.12 7.29 -3.47
N ALA A 466 -0.10 8.31 -4.33
CA ALA A 466 -0.57 9.62 -3.89
C ALA A 466 -2.08 9.54 -3.59
N ASP A 467 -2.57 10.41 -2.72
CA ASP A 467 -3.94 10.33 -2.21
C ASP A 467 -4.98 10.31 -3.33
N ASN A 468 -5.82 9.27 -3.32
CA ASN A 468 -6.96 9.04 -4.20
C ASN A 468 -6.63 8.74 -5.67
N LEU A 469 -5.36 8.47 -6.02
CA LEU A 469 -5.01 8.13 -7.41
C LEU A 469 -5.31 6.67 -7.78
N LEU A 470 -5.16 5.73 -6.85
CA LEU A 470 -5.62 4.35 -7.02
C LEU A 470 -7.11 4.27 -6.65
N LYS A 471 -7.95 3.90 -7.62
CA LYS A 471 -9.40 3.88 -7.47
C LYS A 471 -10.03 2.55 -7.85
N PHE A 472 -10.79 1.95 -6.92
CA PHE A 472 -11.61 0.77 -7.19
C PHE A 472 -13.03 1.18 -7.57
N ILE A 473 -13.47 0.73 -8.75
CA ILE A 473 -14.78 1.05 -9.34
C ILE A 473 -15.55 -0.22 -9.66
N GLY A 474 -16.83 -0.08 -10.01
CA GLY A 474 -17.70 -1.19 -10.39
C GLY A 474 -18.79 -1.45 -9.35
N LYS A 475 -19.13 -2.71 -9.12
CA LYS A 475 -20.05 -3.11 -8.04
C LYS A 475 -19.27 -3.60 -6.84
N ASP A 476 -19.88 -3.49 -5.66
CA ASP A 476 -19.32 -4.02 -4.42
C ASP A 476 -18.89 -5.49 -4.59
N ASN A 477 -17.69 -5.80 -4.09
CA ASN A 477 -17.08 -7.13 -4.06
C ASN A 477 -16.75 -7.73 -5.44
N GLU A 478 -16.84 -6.97 -6.55
CA GLU A 478 -16.33 -7.44 -7.85
C GLU A 478 -14.80 -7.56 -7.87
N SER A 479 -14.12 -6.63 -7.20
CA SER A 479 -12.67 -6.70 -6.97
C SER A 479 -12.40 -7.31 -5.59
N ARG A 480 -11.59 -8.36 -5.54
CA ARG A 480 -11.48 -9.21 -4.35
C ARG A 480 -10.23 -10.08 -4.28
N VAL A 481 -9.83 -10.38 -3.05
CA VAL A 481 -8.87 -11.43 -2.69
C VAL A 481 -9.60 -12.50 -1.90
N VAL A 482 -9.78 -13.69 -2.48
CA VAL A 482 -10.59 -14.76 -1.86
C VAL A 482 -9.95 -16.12 -2.05
N VAL A 483 -9.92 -16.95 -1.02
CA VAL A 483 -9.40 -18.33 -1.13
C VAL A 483 -10.33 -19.30 -0.40
N THR A 484 -10.61 -20.45 -1.02
CA THR A 484 -11.65 -21.39 -0.57
C THR A 484 -11.15 -22.51 0.32
N MET A 485 -9.83 -22.70 0.44
CA MET A 485 -9.25 -23.74 1.30
C MET A 485 -8.66 -23.10 2.57
N ALA A 486 -9.03 -23.65 3.74
CA ALA A 486 -8.70 -23.08 5.04
C ALA A 486 -7.19 -22.94 5.31
N ASP A 487 -6.37 -23.81 4.72
CA ASP A 487 -4.91 -23.86 4.94
C ASP A 487 -4.11 -23.07 3.89
N THR A 488 -4.78 -22.43 2.94
CA THR A 488 -4.15 -21.58 1.91
C THR A 488 -4.51 -20.12 2.13
N GLY A 489 -3.53 -19.23 2.04
CA GLY A 489 -3.79 -17.81 2.28
C GLY A 489 -2.63 -16.89 1.92
N VAL A 490 -2.52 -15.78 2.64
CA VAL A 490 -1.42 -14.82 2.52
C VAL A 490 -0.49 -15.01 3.70
N ASN A 491 0.72 -15.51 3.44
CA ASN A 491 1.65 -15.92 4.48
C ASN A 491 2.97 -15.14 4.37
N GLY A 492 3.35 -14.42 5.42
CA GLY A 492 4.58 -13.60 5.43
C GLY A 492 5.42 -13.77 6.70
N LYS A 493 6.49 -12.98 6.82
CA LYS A 493 7.33 -12.86 8.04
C LYS A 493 7.47 -11.44 8.57
N ILE A 494 7.22 -10.39 7.80
CA ILE A 494 7.19 -8.99 8.25
C ILE A 494 6.16 -8.29 7.36
N GLY A 495 5.16 -7.59 7.91
CA GLY A 495 4.17 -6.84 7.13
C GLY A 495 3.31 -7.75 6.23
N THR A 496 2.24 -8.33 6.74
CA THR A 496 1.38 -9.26 5.97
C THR A 496 -0.06 -8.79 6.00
N GLY A 497 -0.70 -8.68 4.83
CA GLY A 497 -2.10 -8.27 4.72
C GLY A 497 -2.86 -8.94 3.60
N GLY A 498 -4.15 -9.24 3.79
CA GLY A 498 -4.97 -9.87 2.75
C GLY A 498 -5.05 -9.04 1.47
N PHE A 499 -4.95 -7.71 1.58
CA PHE A 499 -4.86 -6.78 0.43
C PHE A 499 -3.41 -6.39 0.17
N ALA A 500 -2.74 -5.76 1.14
CA ALA A 500 -1.38 -5.27 0.98
C ALA A 500 -0.47 -5.63 2.16
N GLY A 501 0.78 -6.00 1.90
CA GLY A 501 1.79 -6.12 2.95
C GLY A 501 2.10 -4.76 3.57
N LYS A 502 2.29 -3.74 2.72
CA LYS A 502 2.44 -2.34 3.11
C LYS A 502 1.63 -1.41 2.19
N LEU A 503 1.00 -0.40 2.79
CA LEU A 503 0.25 0.64 2.08
C LEU A 503 0.72 2.03 2.48
N TYR A 504 1.09 2.83 1.48
CA TYR A 504 1.32 4.26 1.61
C TYR A 504 0.29 5.09 0.85
N GLY A 505 -0.35 6.03 1.55
CA GLY A 505 -1.34 6.96 1.00
C GLY A 505 -2.78 6.45 1.01
N THR A 506 -3.70 7.27 0.50
CA THR A 506 -5.14 7.01 0.51
C THR A 506 -5.62 6.34 -0.78
N ILE A 507 -6.33 5.21 -0.67
CA ILE A 507 -7.01 4.55 -1.81
C ILE A 507 -8.47 5.00 -1.86
N SER A 508 -8.97 5.27 -3.06
CA SER A 508 -10.36 5.62 -3.31
C SER A 508 -11.19 4.38 -3.66
N PHE A 509 -12.36 4.22 -3.02
CA PHE A 509 -13.28 3.11 -3.25
C PHE A 509 -14.68 3.64 -3.58
N ASP A 510 -15.07 3.61 -4.86
CA ASP A 510 -16.47 3.78 -5.26
C ASP A 510 -17.27 2.50 -4.99
N ALA A 511 -16.60 1.35 -5.06
CA ALA A 511 -17.12 0.02 -4.78
C ALA A 511 -16.28 -0.67 -3.69
N LYS A 512 -16.92 -1.45 -2.82
CA LYS A 512 -16.22 -2.21 -1.77
C LYS A 512 -15.29 -3.27 -2.34
N PHE A 513 -14.13 -3.43 -1.72
CA PHE A 513 -13.17 -4.49 -2.02
C PHE A 513 -13.34 -5.65 -1.04
N GLU A 514 -13.50 -6.88 -1.54
CA GLU A 514 -13.71 -8.06 -0.70
C GLU A 514 -12.38 -8.74 -0.33
N ILE A 515 -12.22 -9.07 0.95
CA ILE A 515 -11.11 -9.90 1.44
C ILE A 515 -11.71 -11.07 2.21
N ALA A 516 -11.52 -12.29 1.69
CA ALA A 516 -11.94 -13.53 2.33
C ALA A 516 -10.83 -14.57 2.22
N VAL A 517 -9.71 -14.31 2.90
CA VAL A 517 -8.52 -15.16 2.92
C VAL A 517 -7.92 -15.16 4.32
N ASN A 518 -7.40 -16.30 4.77
CA ASN A 518 -6.63 -16.33 6.02
C ASN A 518 -5.29 -15.62 5.84
N VAL A 519 -4.86 -14.89 6.87
CA VAL A 519 -3.58 -14.18 6.89
C VAL A 519 -2.78 -14.72 8.08
N SER A 520 -1.58 -15.25 7.83
CA SER A 520 -0.81 -15.90 8.90
C SER A 520 0.69 -15.65 8.80
N HIS A 521 1.43 -15.88 9.89
CA HIS A 521 2.87 -15.68 9.89
C HIS A 521 3.72 -16.50 10.89
N GLY A 522 5.05 -16.36 10.73
CA GLY A 522 6.12 -17.04 11.48
C GLY A 522 6.71 -16.29 12.71
N ASP A 523 7.28 -15.08 12.61
CA ASP A 523 7.95 -14.40 13.75
C ASP A 523 8.16 -12.87 13.52
N ASN A 524 7.72 -12.01 14.46
CA ASN A 524 7.94 -10.54 14.54
C ASN A 524 7.29 -9.63 13.46
N ASN A 525 5.95 -9.48 13.48
CA ASN A 525 5.24 -8.97 12.30
C ASN A 525 4.20 -7.90 12.57
N TYR A 526 3.97 -7.05 11.58
CA TYR A 526 2.74 -6.29 11.42
C TYR A 526 1.76 -7.14 10.60
N VAL A 527 0.75 -7.74 11.22
CA VAL A 527 -0.24 -8.57 10.49
C VAL A 527 -1.63 -8.00 10.60
N GLY A 528 -2.17 -7.60 9.45
CA GLY A 528 -3.53 -7.16 9.32
C GLY A 528 -4.33 -8.14 8.47
N GLY A 529 -5.63 -8.29 8.73
CA GLY A 529 -6.47 -9.01 7.78
C GLY A 529 -6.53 -8.34 6.41
N ALA A 530 -6.38 -7.01 6.34
CA ALA A 530 -6.30 -6.24 5.10
C ALA A 530 -4.88 -5.72 4.81
N VAL A 531 -4.28 -5.01 5.76
CA VAL A 531 -3.00 -4.31 5.57
C VAL A 531 -2.02 -4.68 6.68
N GLY A 532 -0.83 -5.15 6.34
CA GLY A 532 0.22 -5.40 7.33
C GLY A 532 0.66 -4.11 8.02
N GLU A 533 1.23 -3.19 7.25
CA GLU A 533 1.68 -1.87 7.71
C GLU A 533 1.01 -0.74 6.89
N LEU A 534 0.37 0.20 7.59
CA LEU A 534 -0.25 1.39 7.00
C LEU A 534 0.59 2.63 7.36
N THR A 535 1.06 3.36 6.34
CA THR A 535 1.88 4.57 6.53
C THR A 535 1.37 5.74 5.71
N GLY A 536 1.08 6.89 6.33
CA GLY A 536 0.52 8.04 5.59
C GLY A 536 -0.90 7.81 5.07
N GLY A 537 -1.65 8.89 4.86
CA GLY A 537 -3.00 8.84 4.30
C GLY A 537 -4.07 8.27 5.24
N THR A 538 -5.19 7.83 4.66
CA THR A 538 -6.36 7.29 5.38
C THR A 538 -6.83 5.97 4.78
N LEU A 539 -7.05 4.97 5.63
CA LEU A 539 -7.75 3.73 5.28
C LEU A 539 -9.22 3.84 5.66
N HIS A 540 -10.11 3.82 4.66
CA HIS A 540 -11.56 3.73 4.86
C HIS A 540 -11.96 2.28 5.07
N ALA A 541 -11.99 1.84 6.34
CA ALA A 541 -12.23 0.45 6.71
C ALA A 541 -13.61 -0.06 6.29
N ASP A 542 -14.62 0.81 6.21
CA ASP A 542 -15.98 0.50 5.74
C ASP A 542 -16.05 0.08 4.26
N ARG A 543 -14.99 0.40 3.50
CA ARG A 543 -14.84 0.09 2.08
C ARG A 543 -14.16 -1.25 1.83
N ILE A 544 -13.72 -1.94 2.88
CA ILE A 544 -13.19 -3.30 2.82
C ILE A 544 -14.24 -4.25 3.40
N SER A 545 -14.71 -5.20 2.59
CA SER A 545 -15.70 -6.19 3.01
C SER A 545 -15.01 -7.41 3.61
N MET A 546 -15.14 -7.59 4.93
CA MET A 546 -14.49 -8.67 5.72
C MET A 546 -15.44 -9.29 6.76
N THR A 547 -16.63 -9.68 6.34
CA THR A 547 -17.70 -10.16 7.24
C THR A 547 -17.65 -11.67 7.51
N SER A 548 -16.56 -12.34 7.15
CA SER A 548 -16.42 -13.77 7.38
C SER A 548 -15.96 -14.04 8.82
N ASN A 549 -16.77 -14.81 9.57
CA ASN A 549 -16.43 -15.26 10.92
C ASN A 549 -15.38 -16.38 10.93
N THR A 550 -15.06 -16.98 9.78
CA THR A 550 -14.04 -18.02 9.65
C THR A 550 -12.69 -17.47 9.22
N MET A 551 -12.60 -16.17 8.90
CA MET A 551 -11.32 -15.55 8.56
C MET A 551 -10.43 -15.51 9.80
N ASN A 552 -9.23 -16.07 9.66
CA ASN A 552 -8.21 -16.09 10.71
C ASN A 552 -7.07 -15.15 10.35
N VAL A 553 -6.77 -14.23 11.26
CA VAL A 553 -5.60 -13.37 11.24
C VAL A 553 -4.69 -13.80 12.39
N LYS A 554 -3.57 -14.45 12.06
CA LYS A 554 -2.70 -15.08 13.06
C LYS A 554 -1.29 -14.53 13.02
N GLY A 555 -0.78 -14.22 14.20
CA GLY A 555 0.57 -13.78 14.38
C GLY A 555 1.19 -13.93 15.76
N THR A 556 2.24 -13.14 16.02
CA THR A 556 3.04 -13.08 17.24
C THR A 556 2.97 -11.67 17.83
N TYR A 557 3.36 -10.64 17.09
CA TYR A 557 3.31 -9.24 17.52
C TYR A 557 2.37 -8.45 16.61
N TYR A 558 1.89 -7.28 17.05
CA TYR A 558 1.18 -6.27 16.23
C TYR A 558 0.12 -6.87 15.26
N VAL A 559 -0.84 -7.61 15.82
CA VAL A 559 -1.85 -8.35 15.04
C VAL A 559 -3.19 -7.62 15.11
N GLY A 560 -3.76 -7.26 13.96
CA GLY A 560 -5.06 -6.60 13.87
C GLY A 560 -6.00 -7.26 12.86
N GLY A 561 -7.29 -7.29 13.14
CA GLY A 561 -8.29 -7.82 12.19
C GLY A 561 -8.29 -7.11 10.83
N ILE A 562 -7.90 -5.83 10.78
CA ILE A 562 -7.79 -5.03 9.55
C ILE A 562 -6.34 -4.60 9.32
N VAL A 563 -5.71 -3.93 10.29
CA VAL A 563 -4.36 -3.39 10.16
C VAL A 563 -3.44 -3.91 11.26
N GLY A 564 -2.26 -4.41 10.91
CA GLY A 564 -1.27 -4.82 11.91
C GLY A 564 -0.66 -3.61 12.64
N TYR A 565 -0.09 -2.70 11.86
CA TYR A 565 0.65 -1.54 12.36
C TYR A 565 0.28 -0.24 11.63
N VAL A 566 0.03 0.82 12.38
CA VAL A 566 -0.35 2.15 11.86
C VAL A 566 0.70 3.20 12.23
N LYS A 567 1.18 3.95 11.23
CA LYS A 567 2.17 5.03 11.38
C LYS A 567 1.81 6.25 10.55
N ASN A 568 1.64 7.40 11.20
CA ASN A 568 1.27 8.68 10.58
C ASN A 568 0.07 8.54 9.63
N ALA A 569 -0.91 7.70 9.98
CA ALA A 569 -2.03 7.34 9.11
C ALA A 569 -3.32 7.21 9.91
N ASN A 570 -4.47 7.34 9.24
CA ASN A 570 -5.77 7.22 9.89
C ASN A 570 -6.46 5.91 9.46
N VAL A 571 -7.24 5.32 10.37
CA VAL A 571 -8.21 4.26 10.04
C VAL A 571 -9.59 4.73 10.44
N VAL A 572 -10.49 4.81 9.47
CA VAL A 572 -11.80 5.46 9.63
C VAL A 572 -12.91 4.53 9.17
N GLY A 573 -13.94 4.36 10.00
CA GLY A 573 -15.20 3.73 9.65
C GLY A 573 -16.32 4.76 9.45
N THR A 574 -17.57 4.32 9.61
CA THR A 574 -18.77 5.16 9.35
C THR A 574 -19.69 5.32 10.55
N ASP A 575 -19.55 4.50 11.59
CA ASP A 575 -20.46 4.42 12.73
C ASP A 575 -20.17 5.49 13.81
N LYS A 576 -20.18 6.77 13.43
CA LYS A 576 -19.92 7.90 14.36
C LYS A 576 -21.00 8.06 15.43
N PHE A 577 -20.61 8.53 16.62
CA PHE A 577 -21.52 8.91 17.71
C PHE A 577 -20.81 9.86 18.70
N ASP A 578 -21.53 10.84 19.25
CA ASP A 578 -20.92 11.86 20.12
C ASP A 578 -21.75 12.05 21.39
N TYR A 579 -21.12 11.83 22.55
CA TYR A 579 -21.77 11.98 23.85
C TYR A 579 -21.97 13.44 24.26
N SER A 580 -21.11 14.35 23.78
CA SER A 580 -21.06 15.74 24.23
C SER A 580 -22.37 16.51 24.00
N SER A 581 -23.20 16.05 23.07
CA SER A 581 -24.45 16.70 22.69
C SER A 581 -25.71 16.16 23.40
N LYS A 582 -25.71 14.89 23.87
CA LYS A 582 -26.96 14.20 24.29
C LYS A 582 -26.83 13.15 25.41
N TRP A 583 -25.63 12.71 25.77
CA TRP A 583 -25.41 11.60 26.74
C TRP A 583 -26.12 10.27 26.38
N ILE A 584 -26.34 10.00 25.09
CA ILE A 584 -27.03 8.78 24.62
C ILE A 584 -25.99 7.69 24.33
N ILE A 585 -26.16 6.53 24.97
CA ILE A 585 -25.37 5.33 24.67
C ILE A 585 -25.91 4.73 23.37
N PRO A 586 -25.08 4.55 22.32
CA PRO A 586 -25.54 3.92 21.10
C PRO A 586 -26.02 2.48 21.37
N THR A 587 -27.08 2.04 20.68
CA THR A 587 -27.56 0.66 20.80
C THR A 587 -26.71 -0.27 19.95
N LEU A 588 -26.36 -1.46 20.46
CA LEU A 588 -25.55 -2.44 19.73
C LEU A 588 -26.10 -2.80 18.34
N SER A 589 -27.43 -2.90 18.19
CA SER A 589 -28.08 -3.19 16.91
C SER A 589 -27.88 -2.12 15.83
N SER A 590 -27.38 -0.93 16.19
CA SER A 590 -27.07 0.15 15.25
C SER A 590 -25.62 0.10 14.75
N ARG A 591 -24.82 -0.88 15.21
CA ARG A 591 -23.39 -0.98 14.92
C ARG A 591 -23.11 -2.05 13.87
N HIS A 592 -22.17 -1.78 12.98
CA HIS A 592 -21.82 -2.62 11.83
C HIS A 592 -20.37 -3.05 11.97
N SER A 593 -20.15 -4.35 12.15
CA SER A 593 -18.82 -4.87 12.42
C SER A 593 -17.94 -4.74 11.18
N LEU A 594 -16.79 -4.08 11.32
CA LEU A 594 -15.78 -3.98 10.27
C LEU A 594 -15.01 -5.30 10.10
N PHE A 595 -14.88 -6.08 11.17
CA PHE A 595 -14.30 -7.42 11.17
C PHE A 595 -14.97 -8.29 12.25
N CYS A 596 -15.24 -9.57 11.95
CA CYS A 596 -15.87 -10.51 12.88
C CYS A 596 -15.19 -11.89 12.92
N GLY A 597 -13.98 -11.99 12.35
CA GLY A 597 -13.18 -13.22 12.36
C GLY A 597 -12.38 -13.41 13.65
N ASN A 598 -11.38 -14.28 13.59
CA ASN A 598 -10.46 -14.54 14.68
C ASN A 598 -9.16 -13.76 14.50
N VAL A 599 -8.70 -13.10 15.56
CA VAL A 599 -7.39 -12.43 15.64
C VAL A 599 -6.59 -13.08 16.76
N THR A 600 -5.45 -13.67 16.44
CA THR A 600 -4.62 -14.39 17.43
C THR A 600 -3.19 -13.91 17.36
N GLY A 601 -2.63 -13.47 18.49
CA GLY A 601 -1.24 -13.08 18.64
C GLY A 601 -0.70 -13.35 20.06
N ASP A 602 0.58 -13.06 20.28
CA ASP A 602 1.22 -13.08 21.59
C ASP A 602 1.10 -11.69 22.24
N GLU A 603 1.60 -10.64 21.58
CA GLU A 603 1.61 -9.27 22.12
C GLU A 603 1.04 -8.24 21.13
N TYR A 604 0.33 -7.22 21.65
CA TYR A 604 -0.28 -6.13 20.87
C TYR A 604 -1.29 -6.64 19.84
N VAL A 605 -2.37 -7.24 20.35
CA VAL A 605 -3.41 -7.87 19.53
C VAL A 605 -4.70 -7.08 19.64
N GLY A 606 -5.15 -6.51 18.53
CA GLY A 606 -6.40 -5.76 18.47
C GLY A 606 -7.42 -6.42 17.56
N GLY A 607 -8.71 -6.31 17.91
CA GLY A 607 -9.77 -6.80 17.03
C GLY A 607 -9.77 -6.15 15.65
N LEU A 608 -9.24 -4.92 15.50
CA LEU A 608 -9.09 -4.22 14.22
C LEU A 608 -7.66 -3.78 13.96
N VAL A 609 -6.98 -3.20 14.96
CA VAL A 609 -5.63 -2.62 14.84
C VAL A 609 -4.70 -3.25 15.86
N GLY A 610 -3.59 -3.85 15.44
CA GLY A 610 -2.61 -4.40 16.39
C GLY A 610 -1.92 -3.30 17.19
N PHE A 611 -1.31 -2.35 16.47
CA PHE A 611 -0.54 -1.26 17.07
C PHE A 611 -0.68 0.05 16.29
N ILE A 612 -0.73 1.16 17.01
CA ILE A 612 -0.68 2.50 16.42
C ILE A 612 0.42 3.37 17.07
N GLU A 613 1.35 3.85 16.25
CA GLU A 613 2.41 4.79 16.66
C GLU A 613 1.98 6.26 16.48
N SER A 614 1.18 6.53 15.46
CA SER A 614 0.70 7.90 15.19
C SER A 614 -0.44 7.92 14.19
N GLY A 615 -1.40 8.82 14.42
CA GLY A 615 -2.59 9.02 13.60
C GLY A 615 -3.89 8.73 14.35
N ASN A 616 -5.02 8.82 13.65
CA ASN A 616 -6.34 8.77 14.29
C ASN A 616 -7.13 7.52 13.93
N LEU A 617 -7.83 6.95 14.91
CA LEU A 617 -8.75 5.82 14.75
C LEU A 617 -10.16 6.31 15.09
N GLN A 618 -11.08 6.28 14.12
CA GLN A 618 -12.40 6.87 14.30
C GLN A 618 -13.52 5.99 13.74
N ALA A 619 -14.65 5.96 14.46
CA ALA A 619 -15.90 5.34 14.00
C ALA A 619 -15.76 3.83 13.74
N LEU A 620 -15.07 3.12 14.62
CA LEU A 620 -14.71 1.71 14.44
C LEU A 620 -15.59 0.78 15.29
N HIS A 621 -16.12 -0.28 14.70
CA HIS A 621 -16.83 -1.32 15.44
C HIS A 621 -16.33 -2.73 15.11
N SER A 622 -16.17 -3.56 16.14
CA SER A 622 -15.71 -4.95 16.01
C SER A 622 -16.48 -5.93 16.89
N THR A 623 -16.73 -7.11 16.32
CA THR A 623 -17.28 -8.30 16.98
C THR A 623 -16.29 -9.48 16.92
N ALA A 624 -15.02 -9.20 16.61
CA ALA A 624 -13.98 -10.19 16.46
C ALA A 624 -13.76 -11.04 17.73
N THR A 625 -13.25 -12.26 17.53
CA THR A 625 -12.66 -13.04 18.63
C THR A 625 -11.18 -12.74 18.69
N VAL A 626 -10.73 -12.10 19.76
CA VAL A 626 -9.34 -11.69 19.99
C VAL A 626 -8.70 -12.60 21.03
N THR A 627 -7.57 -13.20 20.68
CA THR A 627 -6.75 -14.00 21.58
C THR A 627 -5.34 -13.43 21.65
N ALA A 628 -4.92 -13.01 22.84
CA ALA A 628 -3.61 -12.42 23.11
C ALA A 628 -2.98 -13.07 24.35
N ASN A 629 -1.67 -12.98 24.47
CA ASN A 629 -1.00 -13.21 25.74
C ASN A 629 -0.94 -11.91 26.55
N THR A 630 -0.42 -10.84 25.94
CA THR A 630 -0.26 -9.51 26.56
C THR A 630 -0.81 -8.41 25.65
N ASN A 631 -1.36 -7.33 26.23
CA ASN A 631 -1.89 -6.18 25.49
C ASN A 631 -2.95 -6.57 24.44
N GLY A 632 -4.06 -7.15 24.91
CA GLY A 632 -5.20 -7.51 24.09
C GLY A 632 -6.29 -6.44 24.15
N GLY A 633 -6.69 -5.91 23.00
CA GLY A 633 -7.77 -4.93 22.90
C GLY A 633 -8.88 -5.34 21.94
N GLY A 634 -10.12 -4.99 22.25
CA GLY A 634 -11.24 -5.26 21.34
C GLY A 634 -11.14 -4.47 20.02
N ILE A 635 -10.51 -3.30 20.03
CA ILE A 635 -10.24 -2.50 18.83
C ILE A 635 -8.73 -2.40 18.58
N VAL A 636 -7.96 -1.97 19.57
CA VAL A 636 -6.53 -1.67 19.48
C VAL A 636 -5.74 -2.50 20.48
N GLY A 637 -4.74 -3.25 20.05
CA GLY A 637 -3.84 -3.97 20.97
C GLY A 637 -3.03 -3.00 21.83
N TYR A 638 -2.27 -2.11 21.18
CA TYR A 638 -1.50 -1.07 21.85
C TYR A 638 -1.47 0.26 21.09
N ALA A 639 -1.54 1.36 21.82
CA ALA A 639 -1.47 2.72 21.25
C ALA A 639 -0.30 3.49 21.85
N ASP A 640 0.69 3.84 21.04
CA ASP A 640 1.87 4.59 21.45
C ASP A 640 1.87 5.96 20.76
N GLY A 641 1.30 6.98 21.39
CA GLY A 641 1.25 8.35 20.86
C GLY A 641 2.59 9.06 20.95
N LYS A 642 3.60 8.65 20.17
CA LYS A 642 4.92 9.31 20.15
C LYS A 642 4.84 10.73 19.59
N GLY A 643 5.60 11.63 20.22
CA GLY A 643 5.75 13.04 19.80
C GLY A 643 4.80 13.98 20.53
N THR A 644 4.79 15.28 20.18
CA THR A 644 3.99 16.32 20.86
C THR A 644 2.54 16.43 20.37
N ASN A 645 2.15 15.62 19.39
CA ASN A 645 0.82 15.69 18.78
C ASN A 645 -0.18 14.83 19.58
N SER A 646 -1.37 15.38 19.82
CA SER A 646 -2.48 14.62 20.40
C SER A 646 -3.21 13.85 19.30
N TYR A 647 -3.06 12.52 19.31
CA TYR A 647 -3.79 11.60 18.45
C TYR A 647 -5.07 11.11 19.15
N ILE A 648 -6.06 10.64 18.40
CA ILE A 648 -7.35 10.24 18.97
C ILE A 648 -7.79 8.83 18.55
N ILE A 649 -8.34 8.09 19.51
CA ILE A 649 -9.22 6.93 19.30
C ILE A 649 -10.62 7.38 19.69
N GLU A 650 -11.51 7.50 18.71
CA GLU A 650 -12.83 8.12 18.85
C GLU A 650 -13.95 7.26 18.27
N ASP A 651 -15.17 7.43 18.76
CA ASP A 651 -16.40 6.85 18.22
C ASP A 651 -16.31 5.32 18.02
N SER A 652 -15.61 4.63 18.92
CA SER A 652 -15.22 3.24 18.71
C SER A 652 -15.88 2.29 19.70
N SER A 653 -16.24 1.08 19.26
CA SER A 653 -16.96 0.15 20.13
C SER A 653 -16.69 -1.33 19.86
N PHE A 654 -16.72 -2.13 20.92
CA PHE A 654 -16.45 -3.56 20.85
C PHE A 654 -17.56 -4.40 21.48
N ALA A 655 -17.93 -5.48 20.79
CA ALA A 655 -18.95 -6.43 21.25
C ALA A 655 -18.54 -7.90 20.96
N GLY A 656 -17.25 -8.14 20.75
CA GLY A 656 -16.71 -9.46 20.44
C GLY A 656 -16.32 -10.26 21.68
N THR A 657 -15.39 -11.20 21.49
CA THR A 657 -14.79 -11.97 22.59
C THR A 657 -13.33 -11.59 22.75
N LEU A 658 -12.88 -11.28 23.97
CA LEU A 658 -11.48 -10.97 24.26
C LEU A 658 -10.91 -11.98 25.26
N LYS A 659 -9.83 -12.67 24.87
CA LYS A 659 -9.12 -13.66 25.69
C LYS A 659 -7.66 -13.24 25.84
N VAL A 660 -7.27 -12.81 27.04
CA VAL A 660 -5.90 -12.39 27.35
C VAL A 660 -5.36 -13.24 28.49
N SER A 661 -4.27 -13.98 28.26
CA SER A 661 -3.76 -14.97 29.23
C SER A 661 -2.77 -14.43 30.26
N ALA A 662 -2.02 -13.36 29.97
CA ALA A 662 -1.05 -12.76 30.89
C ALA A 662 -1.55 -11.41 31.42
N SER A 663 -1.34 -10.31 30.70
CA SER A 663 -1.60 -8.96 31.21
C SER A 663 -2.20 -8.00 30.17
N ASN A 664 -2.85 -6.96 30.69
CA ASN A 664 -3.46 -5.84 29.94
C ASN A 664 -4.56 -6.26 28.97
N ALA A 665 -5.80 -6.24 29.44
CA ALA A 665 -6.99 -6.38 28.60
C ALA A 665 -7.87 -5.13 28.66
N GLY A 666 -8.27 -4.63 27.50
CA GLY A 666 -9.22 -3.54 27.38
C GLY A 666 -10.29 -3.81 26.33
N GLY A 667 -11.55 -3.48 26.61
CA GLY A 667 -12.61 -3.62 25.61
C GLY A 667 -12.35 -2.78 24.36
N ILE A 668 -11.59 -1.69 24.46
CA ILE A 668 -11.19 -0.85 23.31
C ILE A 668 -9.69 -0.94 23.09
N VAL A 669 -8.88 -0.62 24.11
CA VAL A 669 -7.42 -0.54 24.02
C VAL A 669 -6.77 -1.45 25.07
N GLY A 670 -5.91 -2.38 24.66
CA GLY A 670 -5.19 -3.24 25.60
C GLY A 670 -4.27 -2.44 26.52
N GLY A 671 -3.26 -1.80 25.92
CA GLY A 671 -2.34 -0.88 26.62
C GLY A 671 -2.12 0.41 25.82
N ARG A 672 -1.72 1.49 26.48
CA ARG A 672 -1.35 2.73 25.78
C ARG A 672 -0.23 3.50 26.47
N GLU A 673 0.51 4.23 25.65
CA GLU A 673 1.53 5.19 26.04
C GLU A 673 1.41 6.49 25.22
N GLY A 674 1.90 7.61 25.77
CA GLY A 674 2.00 8.88 25.04
C GLY A 674 0.66 9.59 24.82
N GLY A 675 0.65 10.66 24.01
CA GLY A 675 -0.44 11.65 23.93
C GLY A 675 -1.75 11.21 23.27
N MET A 676 -2.14 9.93 23.37
CA MET A 676 -3.35 9.37 22.77
C MET A 676 -4.59 9.64 23.65
N LEU A 677 -5.55 10.39 23.11
CA LEU A 677 -6.88 10.59 23.70
C LEU A 677 -7.79 9.42 23.30
N VAL A 678 -8.39 8.75 24.28
CA VAL A 678 -9.48 7.80 24.04
C VAL A 678 -10.79 8.49 24.40
N LYS A 679 -11.67 8.67 23.42
CA LYS A 679 -12.88 9.48 23.56
C LYS A 679 -14.09 8.80 22.91
N ASP A 680 -15.28 9.01 23.45
CA ASP A 680 -16.53 8.52 22.86
C ASP A 680 -16.50 7.04 22.51
N CYS A 681 -16.04 6.18 23.43
CA CYS A 681 -15.90 4.75 23.18
C CYS A 681 -16.85 3.90 24.04
N VAL A 682 -17.28 2.75 23.50
CA VAL A 682 -18.23 1.83 24.18
C VAL A 682 -17.76 0.39 24.18
N ASN A 683 -17.64 -0.20 25.36
CA ASN A 683 -17.49 -1.64 25.49
C ASN A 683 -18.83 -2.30 25.85
N TYR A 684 -19.29 -3.21 24.99
CA TYR A 684 -20.46 -4.07 25.24
C TYR A 684 -20.08 -5.48 25.73
N ALA A 685 -18.80 -5.86 25.59
CA ALA A 685 -18.34 -7.23 25.82
C ALA A 685 -17.89 -7.44 27.27
N ASP A 686 -18.13 -8.65 27.79
CA ASP A 686 -17.51 -9.08 29.04
C ASP A 686 -16.00 -9.28 28.83
N ILE A 687 -15.18 -8.69 29.71
CA ILE A 687 -13.72 -8.72 29.61
C ILE A 687 -13.13 -9.41 30.84
N SER A 688 -12.26 -10.39 30.59
CA SER A 688 -11.51 -11.07 31.64
C SER A 688 -10.03 -11.21 31.32
N CYS A 689 -9.16 -10.90 32.29
CA CYS A 689 -7.72 -11.13 32.22
C CYS A 689 -7.17 -11.58 33.59
N ASN A 690 -5.97 -12.14 33.61
CA ASN A 690 -5.31 -12.58 34.84
C ASN A 690 -4.58 -11.44 35.58
N ASP A 691 -4.48 -10.25 34.96
CA ASP A 691 -3.84 -9.08 35.56
C ASP A 691 -4.67 -7.80 35.29
N GLN A 692 -4.08 -6.72 34.77
CA GLN A 692 -4.73 -5.43 34.54
C GLN A 692 -5.88 -5.54 33.55
N THR A 693 -7.07 -5.11 33.97
CA THR A 693 -8.28 -5.24 33.15
C THR A 693 -9.12 -3.98 33.24
N GLY A 694 -9.43 -3.39 32.08
CA GLY A 694 -10.33 -2.25 31.97
C GLY A 694 -11.48 -2.53 30.99
N GLY A 695 -12.65 -1.96 31.24
CA GLY A 695 -13.72 -1.99 30.24
C GLY A 695 -13.34 -1.24 28.96
N ILE A 696 -12.55 -0.18 29.04
CA ILE A 696 -12.10 0.61 27.90
C ILE A 696 -10.60 0.42 27.67
N THR A 697 -9.78 0.71 28.68
CA THR A 697 -8.31 0.60 28.59
C THR A 697 -7.76 -0.29 29.70
N GLY A 698 -6.99 -1.32 29.35
CA GLY A 698 -6.37 -2.20 30.34
C GLY A 698 -5.28 -1.49 31.15
N TRP A 699 -4.28 -0.95 30.45
CA TRP A 699 -3.12 -0.30 31.06
C TRP A 699 -2.77 1.03 30.39
N VAL A 700 -2.27 1.97 31.18
CA VAL A 700 -1.78 3.26 30.72
C VAL A 700 -0.40 3.50 31.32
N ASP A 701 0.62 3.56 30.48
CA ASP A 701 1.97 3.97 30.84
C ASP A 701 2.23 5.39 30.32
N TYR A 702 2.77 6.32 31.09
CA TYR A 702 3.09 7.65 30.56
C TYR A 702 4.33 8.31 31.14
N HIS A 703 5.31 8.52 30.25
CA HIS A 703 6.61 9.08 30.60
C HIS A 703 6.87 10.51 30.05
N LYS A 704 5.97 11.08 29.21
CA LYS A 704 6.27 12.33 28.46
C LYS A 704 5.11 13.32 28.26
N ILE A 705 3.85 12.86 28.19
CA ILE A 705 2.66 13.69 27.85
C ILE A 705 1.42 13.14 28.56
N ALA A 706 0.46 14.02 28.89
CA ALA A 706 -0.85 13.69 29.40
C ALA A 706 -1.61 12.67 28.53
N THR A 707 -2.16 11.62 29.15
CA THR A 707 -3.01 10.61 28.50
C THR A 707 -4.40 10.68 29.10
N ASN A 708 -5.43 10.78 28.26
CA ASN A 708 -6.78 11.14 28.72
C ASN A 708 -7.82 10.12 28.24
N THR A 709 -8.82 9.88 29.09
CA THR A 709 -10.00 9.08 28.76
C THR A 709 -11.26 9.89 29.02
N ASP A 710 -11.98 10.23 27.97
CA ASP A 710 -13.13 11.13 28.06
C ASP A 710 -14.38 10.47 27.46
N TYR A 711 -15.55 10.65 28.06
CA TYR A 711 -16.82 10.23 27.43
C TYR A 711 -16.90 8.74 27.08
N CYS A 712 -16.31 7.86 27.87
CA CYS A 712 -16.31 6.41 27.58
C CYS A 712 -17.28 5.64 28.47
N VAL A 713 -17.87 4.58 27.92
CA VAL A 713 -18.90 3.78 28.60
C VAL A 713 -18.57 2.29 28.57
N ASN A 714 -18.64 1.65 29.73
CA ASN A 714 -18.57 0.21 29.85
C ASN A 714 -19.93 -0.40 30.27
N LEU A 715 -20.42 -1.35 29.49
CA LEU A 715 -21.64 -2.11 29.77
C LEU A 715 -21.34 -3.58 30.13
N GLY A 716 -20.21 -4.11 29.70
CA GLY A 716 -19.82 -5.51 29.93
C GLY A 716 -19.21 -5.73 31.32
N LYS A 717 -19.30 -6.95 31.82
CA LYS A 717 -18.71 -7.35 33.10
C LYS A 717 -17.20 -7.40 32.99
N ILE A 718 -16.50 -6.89 33.99
CA ILE A 718 -15.04 -6.82 34.03
C ILE A 718 -14.52 -7.69 35.17
N SER A 719 -13.60 -8.60 34.87
CA SER A 719 -12.92 -9.44 35.86
C SER A 719 -11.43 -9.46 35.62
N GLY A 720 -10.62 -9.17 36.64
CA GLY A 720 -9.16 -9.14 36.51
C GLY A 720 -8.44 -9.79 37.68
N GLY A 721 -7.11 -9.91 37.56
CA GLY A 721 -6.24 -10.22 38.68
C GLY A 721 -5.98 -8.96 39.49
N LYS A 722 -4.97 -8.18 39.10
CA LYS A 722 -4.63 -6.90 39.71
C LYS A 722 -5.25 -5.75 38.93
N TRP A 723 -5.50 -4.65 39.61
CA TRP A 723 -5.86 -3.35 39.01
C TRP A 723 -7.01 -3.47 37.98
N VAL A 724 -8.21 -3.60 38.52
CA VAL A 724 -9.41 -3.86 37.72
C VAL A 724 -10.31 -2.63 37.78
N GLY A 725 -10.63 -2.06 36.62
CA GLY A 725 -11.45 -0.86 36.51
C GLY A 725 -12.59 -1.03 35.52
N GLY A 726 -13.75 -0.45 35.81
CA GLY A 726 -14.85 -0.44 34.83
C GLY A 726 -14.50 0.33 33.55
N ILE A 727 -13.62 1.34 33.61
CA ILE A 727 -13.15 2.10 32.45
C ILE A 727 -11.66 1.87 32.22
N VAL A 728 -10.81 2.18 33.21
CA VAL A 728 -9.35 1.99 33.13
C VAL A 728 -8.88 1.04 34.23
N GLY A 729 -8.16 -0.02 33.85
CA GLY A 729 -7.60 -0.99 34.79
C GLY A 729 -6.54 -0.37 35.70
N GLY A 730 -5.38 -0.04 35.13
CA GLY A 730 -4.28 0.59 35.84
C GLY A 730 -3.63 1.73 35.06
N MET A 731 -3.02 2.65 35.78
CA MET A 731 -2.23 3.74 35.24
C MET A 731 -0.94 3.91 36.05
N ASP A 732 0.18 4.08 35.36
CA ASP A 732 1.49 4.37 35.95
C ASP A 732 2.19 5.45 35.12
N GLY A 733 2.84 6.38 35.81
CA GLY A 733 3.58 7.47 35.19
C GLY A 733 4.08 8.48 36.20
N HIS A 734 4.98 9.37 35.78
CA HIS A 734 5.60 10.38 36.65
C HIS A 734 5.25 11.80 36.20
N ASP A 735 4.79 12.65 37.14
CA ASP A 735 4.70 14.11 37.04
C ASP A 735 3.82 14.76 35.94
N TYR A 736 3.12 14.02 35.08
CA TYR A 736 2.19 14.60 34.09
C TYR A 736 0.71 14.49 34.51
N TYR A 737 -0.09 15.50 34.16
CA TYR A 737 -1.53 15.48 34.41
C TYR A 737 -2.24 14.44 33.54
N THR A 738 -2.94 13.48 34.16
CA THR A 738 -3.86 12.56 33.48
C THR A 738 -5.29 12.80 33.94
N ARG A 739 -6.27 12.51 33.08
CA ARG A 739 -7.69 12.56 33.47
C ARG A 739 -8.52 11.36 33.01
N VAL A 740 -9.54 11.09 33.82
CA VAL A 740 -10.72 10.33 33.42
C VAL A 740 -11.94 11.23 33.61
N TYR A 741 -12.58 11.60 32.51
CA TYR A 741 -13.61 12.63 32.48
C TYR A 741 -14.90 12.10 31.88
N LYS A 742 -16.04 12.30 32.56
CA LYS A 742 -17.37 12.00 32.02
C LYS A 742 -17.51 10.57 31.52
N CYS A 743 -17.06 9.59 32.29
CA CYS A 743 -17.18 8.18 31.93
C CYS A 743 -18.27 7.48 32.75
N GLY A 744 -18.85 6.42 32.19
CA GLY A 744 -19.95 5.66 32.81
C GLY A 744 -19.67 4.16 32.85
N ASN A 745 -19.78 3.53 34.01
CA ASN A 745 -19.71 2.07 34.14
C ASN A 745 -21.03 1.46 34.62
N TYR A 746 -21.53 0.46 33.90
CA TYR A 746 -22.73 -0.30 34.24
C TYR A 746 -22.44 -1.79 34.47
N GLY A 747 -21.31 -2.28 34.00
CA GLY A 747 -20.89 -3.66 34.20
C GLY A 747 -20.32 -3.89 35.59
N SER A 748 -20.56 -5.07 36.16
CA SER A 748 -19.92 -5.45 37.43
C SER A 748 -18.40 -5.55 37.29
N VAL A 749 -17.66 -5.11 38.30
CA VAL A 749 -16.18 -5.15 38.35
C VAL A 749 -15.71 -6.08 39.45
N THR A 750 -14.86 -7.06 39.13
CA THR A 750 -14.33 -8.03 40.10
C THR A 750 -12.81 -8.15 40.00
N SER A 751 -12.09 -7.90 41.11
CA SER A 751 -10.65 -8.20 41.22
C SER A 751 -10.42 -9.46 42.04
N ASN A 752 -9.48 -10.29 41.59
CA ASN A 752 -9.05 -11.51 42.27
C ASN A 752 -7.64 -11.42 42.87
N GLY A 753 -6.97 -10.26 42.76
CA GLY A 753 -5.56 -10.08 43.10
C GLY A 753 -5.25 -8.87 43.98
N GLU A 754 -5.79 -7.67 43.66
CA GLU A 754 -5.53 -6.45 44.44
C GLU A 754 -6.74 -5.47 44.39
N HIS A 755 -6.65 -4.44 43.54
CA HIS A 755 -7.53 -3.28 43.52
C HIS A 755 -8.71 -3.42 42.55
N ALA A 756 -9.91 -2.99 42.97
CA ALA A 756 -11.13 -2.97 42.14
C ALA A 756 -11.87 -1.62 42.22
N GLY A 757 -11.98 -0.91 41.09
CA GLY A 757 -12.67 0.38 41.02
C GLY A 757 -13.76 0.43 39.96
N GLY A 758 -14.87 1.11 40.24
CA GLY A 758 -15.97 1.24 39.26
C GLY A 758 -15.58 1.99 37.99
N ILE A 759 -14.63 2.92 38.06
CA ILE A 759 -14.10 3.68 36.92
C ILE A 759 -12.61 3.41 36.75
N VAL A 760 -11.80 3.63 37.79
CA VAL A 760 -10.34 3.44 37.78
C VAL A 760 -9.93 2.38 38.80
N GLY A 761 -9.24 1.32 38.36
CA GLY A 761 -8.72 0.31 39.29
C GLY A 761 -7.61 0.87 40.16
N THR A 762 -6.50 1.29 39.56
CA THR A 762 -5.42 2.00 40.25
C THR A 762 -4.86 3.13 39.39
N CYS A 763 -4.33 4.17 40.03
CA CYS A 763 -3.41 5.10 39.40
C CYS A 763 -2.24 5.41 40.34
N GLN A 764 -1.05 4.98 39.92
CA GLN A 764 0.22 5.23 40.59
C GLN A 764 0.82 6.56 40.12
N ASN A 765 0.12 7.66 40.38
CA ASN A 765 0.60 9.01 40.06
C ASN A 765 -0.07 10.07 40.96
N LYS A 766 0.67 11.14 41.26
CA LYS A 766 0.27 12.25 42.13
C LYS A 766 -0.56 13.35 41.44
N ARG A 767 -0.81 13.26 40.14
CA ARG A 767 -1.45 14.25 39.25
C ARG A 767 -2.52 13.61 38.37
N ILE A 768 -3.50 12.98 39.02
CA ILE A 768 -4.69 12.42 38.37
C ILE A 768 -5.94 13.19 38.75
N ARG A 769 -6.83 13.39 37.79
CA ARG A 769 -8.17 13.91 38.04
C ARG A 769 -9.23 12.97 37.48
N VAL A 770 -10.16 12.53 38.33
CA VAL A 770 -11.33 11.74 37.95
C VAL A 770 -12.56 12.59 38.23
N TRP A 771 -13.28 13.01 37.19
CA TRP A 771 -14.42 13.89 37.39
C TRP A 771 -15.62 13.67 36.48
N ASN A 772 -16.80 13.94 37.04
CA ASN A 772 -18.10 13.79 36.39
C ASN A 772 -18.36 12.36 35.89
N CYS A 773 -17.84 11.36 36.62
CA CYS A 773 -17.97 9.96 36.28
C CYS A 773 -19.07 9.29 37.13
N ALA A 774 -19.78 8.32 36.54
CA ALA A 774 -20.84 7.57 37.20
C ALA A 774 -20.59 6.06 37.16
N ASN A 775 -20.68 5.40 38.32
CA ASN A 775 -20.67 3.95 38.42
C ASN A 775 -22.02 3.42 38.90
N HIS A 776 -22.55 2.45 38.18
CA HIS A 776 -23.76 1.70 38.51
C HIS A 776 -23.51 0.21 38.69
N GLY A 777 -22.36 -0.30 38.22
CA GLY A 777 -22.00 -1.70 38.34
C GLY A 777 -21.52 -2.06 39.75
N ASP A 778 -21.88 -3.25 40.22
CA ASP A 778 -21.38 -3.78 41.50
C ASP A 778 -19.87 -4.04 41.43
N ILE A 779 -19.15 -3.69 42.50
CA ILE A 779 -17.71 -3.81 42.60
C ILE A 779 -17.36 -4.76 43.74
N GLN A 780 -16.46 -5.71 43.47
CA GLN A 780 -16.02 -6.70 44.44
C GLN A 780 -14.51 -6.95 44.34
N SER A 781 -13.83 -7.06 45.48
CA SER A 781 -12.49 -7.66 45.56
C SER A 781 -12.53 -9.00 46.31
N ASN A 782 -11.69 -9.94 45.88
CA ASN A 782 -11.56 -11.28 46.46
C ASN A 782 -10.20 -11.54 47.14
N CYS A 783 -9.40 -10.50 47.38
CA CYS A 783 -8.05 -10.61 47.95
C CYS A 783 -7.86 -9.69 49.18
N ASP A 784 -6.97 -10.10 50.10
CA ASP A 784 -6.50 -9.24 51.19
C ASP A 784 -5.42 -8.28 50.67
N GLY A 785 -5.24 -7.13 51.34
CA GLY A 785 -4.21 -6.12 51.05
C GLY A 785 -4.57 -5.14 49.91
N GLY A 786 -5.76 -5.26 49.34
CA GLY A 786 -6.24 -4.40 48.26
C GLY A 786 -7.11 -3.22 48.72
N ALA A 787 -7.60 -2.46 47.74
CA ALA A 787 -8.56 -1.39 47.94
C ALA A 787 -9.74 -1.53 46.97
N VAL A 788 -10.93 -1.14 47.40
CA VAL A 788 -12.16 -1.24 46.60
C VAL A 788 -12.90 0.10 46.67
N GLY A 789 -13.25 0.65 45.51
CA GLY A 789 -13.89 1.96 45.43
C GLY A 789 -14.98 2.05 44.38
N GLY A 790 -16.10 2.70 44.73
CA GLY A 790 -17.21 2.97 43.80
C GLY A 790 -16.79 3.67 42.51
N ILE A 791 -15.79 4.55 42.60
CA ILE A 791 -15.23 5.29 41.47
C ILE A 791 -13.79 4.86 41.22
N ALA A 792 -12.93 4.96 42.23
CA ALA A 792 -11.53 4.59 42.11
C ALA A 792 -11.11 3.71 43.29
N ALA A 793 -10.40 2.61 43.04
CA ALA A 793 -9.95 1.77 44.15
C ALA A 793 -8.74 2.38 44.86
N HIS A 794 -7.72 2.74 44.09
CA HIS A 794 -6.47 3.28 44.61
C HIS A 794 -5.99 4.44 43.76
N LEU A 795 -5.66 5.56 44.38
CA LEU A 795 -5.08 6.73 43.70
C LEU A 795 -3.93 7.26 44.54
N GLY A 796 -2.78 7.49 43.92
CA GLY A 796 -1.56 7.95 44.57
C GLY A 796 -0.36 7.06 44.29
N GLU A 797 0.83 7.52 44.67
CA GLU A 797 2.12 6.82 44.50
C GLU A 797 2.87 6.83 45.83
N ASP A 798 3.33 5.66 46.32
CA ASP A 798 4.20 5.50 47.50
C ASP A 798 5.68 5.82 47.16
N PRO A 799 6.27 6.91 47.68
CA PRO A 799 7.66 7.26 47.44
C PRO A 799 8.46 7.09 48.73
N ASN A 800 9.74 6.80 48.55
CA ASN A 800 10.71 6.82 49.64
C ASN A 800 11.00 8.26 50.17
N GLY A 801 10.01 9.17 50.28
CA GLY A 801 10.22 10.54 50.73
C GLY A 801 9.02 11.51 50.60
N VAL A 802 9.23 12.72 51.11
CA VAL A 802 8.25 13.82 51.23
C VAL A 802 8.38 14.80 50.04
N HIS A 803 7.28 15.11 49.34
CA HIS A 803 7.27 16.01 48.17
C HIS A 803 6.28 17.19 48.30
N SER A 804 6.58 18.31 47.65
CA SER A 804 5.72 19.51 47.55
C SER A 804 5.01 19.58 46.19
N ALA A 805 3.71 19.96 46.18
CA ALA A 805 2.76 20.05 45.05
C ALA A 805 2.20 18.70 44.51
N ALA A 806 1.01 18.31 44.99
CA ALA A 806 0.25 17.11 44.56
C ALA A 806 -1.20 17.49 44.16
N ASN A 807 -1.70 17.00 43.00
CA ASN A 807 -2.99 17.38 42.41
C ASN A 807 -3.86 16.13 42.05
N LEU A 808 -4.09 15.26 43.04
CA LEU A 808 -5.05 14.16 42.94
C LEU A 808 -6.47 14.70 43.21
N GLU A 809 -7.39 14.60 42.26
CA GLU A 809 -8.75 15.12 42.42
C GLU A 809 -9.79 14.07 42.01
N VAL A 810 -10.66 13.67 42.93
CA VAL A 810 -11.91 12.97 42.62
C VAL A 810 -13.06 13.92 42.90
N ARG A 811 -13.79 14.32 41.87
CA ARG A 811 -14.87 15.29 42.04
C ARG A 811 -16.09 15.05 41.21
N GLU A 812 -17.25 15.50 41.69
CA GLU A 812 -18.51 15.43 40.94
C GLU A 812 -18.78 14.00 40.44
N CYS A 813 -18.41 12.99 41.23
CA CYS A 813 -18.60 11.59 40.86
C CYS A 813 -19.77 10.94 41.63
N TYR A 814 -20.42 10.00 40.97
CA TYR A 814 -21.61 9.34 41.49
C TYR A 814 -21.45 7.82 41.48
N ASN A 815 -21.66 7.17 42.62
CA ASN A 815 -21.72 5.71 42.72
C ASN A 815 -23.10 5.26 43.18
N SER A 816 -23.74 4.35 42.44
CA SER A 816 -24.90 3.58 42.90
C SER A 816 -24.66 2.07 42.96
N GLY A 817 -23.53 1.61 42.43
CA GLY A 817 -23.15 0.20 42.47
C GLY A 817 -22.75 -0.23 43.87
N LYS A 818 -23.12 -1.44 44.27
CA LYS A 818 -22.74 -2.01 45.55
C LYS A 818 -21.21 -2.19 45.62
N VAL A 819 -20.58 -1.83 46.72
CA VAL A 819 -19.12 -1.99 46.91
C VAL A 819 -18.85 -3.04 47.97
N SER A 820 -18.09 -4.09 47.64
CA SER A 820 -17.94 -5.22 48.55
C SER A 820 -16.57 -5.91 48.49
N THR A 821 -16.30 -6.75 49.49
CA THR A 821 -15.16 -7.66 49.51
C THR A 821 -15.57 -9.01 50.10
N THR A 822 -14.81 -10.06 49.82
CA THR A 822 -14.90 -11.36 50.51
C THR A 822 -13.82 -11.55 51.58
N LYS A 823 -13.05 -10.50 51.89
CA LYS A 823 -11.82 -10.53 52.70
C LYS A 823 -11.82 -9.49 53.82
N PHE A 824 -10.93 -9.64 54.79
CA PHE A 824 -10.96 -8.83 56.02
C PHE A 824 -10.00 -7.63 55.99
N HIS A 825 -8.86 -7.72 55.30
CA HIS A 825 -7.84 -6.67 55.28
C HIS A 825 -7.91 -5.88 53.96
N VAL A 826 -8.96 -5.08 53.79
CA VAL A 826 -9.23 -4.35 52.54
C VAL A 826 -9.73 -2.95 52.86
N HIS A 827 -9.19 -1.93 52.19
CA HIS A 827 -9.69 -0.56 52.30
C HIS A 827 -10.88 -0.37 51.36
N ILE A 828 -12.06 -0.07 51.91
CA ILE A 828 -13.30 0.03 51.13
C ILE A 828 -13.91 1.43 51.26
N GLY A 829 -14.13 2.05 50.11
CA GLY A 829 -14.75 3.36 49.97
C GLY A 829 -15.94 3.34 49.01
N GLY A 830 -17.02 4.02 49.34
CA GLY A 830 -18.13 4.20 48.39
C GLY A 830 -17.77 5.05 47.16
N ILE A 831 -16.71 5.86 47.25
CA ILE A 831 -16.14 6.63 46.13
C ILE A 831 -14.68 6.21 45.88
N LEU A 832 -13.81 6.37 46.89
CA LEU A 832 -12.38 6.08 46.79
C LEU A 832 -11.95 5.06 47.86
N GLY A 833 -11.39 3.93 47.44
CA GLY A 833 -10.96 2.88 48.37
C GLY A 833 -9.80 3.31 49.25
N TYR A 834 -8.68 3.68 48.63
CA TYR A 834 -7.46 4.12 49.31
C TYR A 834 -6.87 5.33 48.59
N GLN A 835 -6.75 6.42 49.33
CA GLN A 835 -6.05 7.61 48.89
C GLN A 835 -4.62 7.58 49.42
N GLU A 836 -3.70 7.23 48.53
CA GLU A 836 -2.26 7.23 48.78
C GLU A 836 -1.68 8.60 48.41
N GLU A 837 -0.79 9.11 49.25
CA GLU A 837 -0.12 10.42 49.17
C GLU A 837 -0.91 11.73 48.92
N GLY A 838 -0.51 12.75 49.67
CA GLY A 838 -0.72 14.17 49.40
C GLY A 838 0.42 14.92 50.10
N GLY A 839 0.90 16.03 49.52
CA GLY A 839 2.18 16.63 49.94
C GLY A 839 2.24 17.09 51.41
N SER A 840 3.45 17.37 51.91
CA SER A 840 3.71 17.53 53.36
C SER A 840 3.43 18.88 53.99
N ASP A 841 3.38 19.95 53.19
CA ASP A 841 3.39 21.34 53.69
C ASP A 841 2.05 22.05 53.50
N SER A 842 1.45 22.59 54.56
CA SER A 842 0.08 23.16 54.60
C SER A 842 -0.23 24.38 53.69
N GLY A 843 0.56 24.66 52.65
CA GLY A 843 0.49 25.86 51.83
C GLY A 843 0.09 25.70 50.37
N ASP A 844 0.15 24.49 49.77
CA ASP A 844 -0.04 24.33 48.30
C ASP A 844 -0.35 22.86 47.86
N HIS A 845 -1.36 22.18 48.45
CA HIS A 845 -1.74 20.80 48.06
C HIS A 845 -3.22 20.65 47.65
N ASP A 846 -3.44 20.18 46.43
CA ASP A 846 -4.75 20.00 45.77
C ASP A 846 -5.13 18.49 45.70
N SER A 847 -4.99 17.77 46.82
CA SER A 847 -5.45 16.36 46.93
C SER A 847 -6.88 16.29 47.48
N TRP A 848 -7.88 16.25 46.59
CA TRP A 848 -9.29 16.38 46.93
C TRP A 848 -10.15 15.17 46.61
N VAL A 849 -11.07 14.85 47.53
CA VAL A 849 -12.30 14.09 47.22
C VAL A 849 -13.48 14.97 47.56
N HIS A 850 -14.15 15.54 46.57
CA HIS A 850 -15.18 16.53 46.83
C HIS A 850 -16.37 16.48 45.90
N ASP A 851 -17.50 17.01 46.37
CA ASP A 851 -18.71 17.09 45.57
C ASP A 851 -19.15 15.71 45.02
N CYS A 852 -19.02 14.64 45.81
CA CYS A 852 -19.31 13.26 45.37
C CYS A 852 -20.51 12.64 46.09
N VAL A 853 -21.16 11.68 45.45
CA VAL A 853 -22.35 10.98 45.97
C VAL A 853 -22.14 9.47 45.97
N ASN A 854 -22.22 8.84 47.14
CA ASN A 854 -22.33 7.39 47.25
C ASN A 854 -23.76 6.97 47.64
N GLU A 855 -24.31 6.05 46.86
CA GLU A 855 -25.62 5.43 47.07
C GLU A 855 -25.55 3.92 47.10
N GLY A 856 -24.42 3.36 46.69
CA GLY A 856 -24.16 1.94 46.75
C GLY A 856 -23.97 1.49 48.19
N ASP A 857 -24.65 0.40 48.55
CA ASP A 857 -24.45 -0.25 49.84
C ASP A 857 -23.06 -0.87 49.93
N ILE A 858 -22.50 -0.85 51.14
CA ILE A 858 -21.24 -1.49 51.50
C ILE A 858 -21.55 -2.52 52.59
N PRO A 859 -21.91 -3.77 52.23
CA PRO A 859 -22.38 -4.75 53.19
C PRO A 859 -21.24 -5.47 53.94
N SER A 860 -19.99 -5.25 53.53
CA SER A 860 -18.83 -6.03 53.99
C SER A 860 -18.49 -5.71 55.44
N ASP A 861 -17.98 -6.74 56.12
CA ASP A 861 -17.43 -6.67 57.47
C ASP A 861 -15.91 -6.87 57.36
N THR A 862 -15.15 -5.81 57.61
CA THR A 862 -13.68 -5.80 57.47
C THR A 862 -13.02 -5.47 58.80
N HIS A 863 -11.76 -5.89 58.96
CA HIS A 863 -11.02 -5.63 60.21
C HIS A 863 -10.69 -4.14 60.39
N ASP A 864 -10.53 -3.41 59.29
CA ASP A 864 -10.42 -1.95 59.27
C ASP A 864 -11.80 -1.32 59.07
N ASP A 865 -12.06 -0.14 59.65
CA ASP A 865 -13.32 0.57 59.43
C ASP A 865 -13.50 0.92 57.94
N THR A 866 -14.64 0.52 57.34
CA THR A 866 -15.02 0.92 55.98
C THR A 866 -15.56 2.35 55.93
N GLY A 867 -15.44 3.01 54.77
CA GLY A 867 -15.92 4.39 54.57
C GLY A 867 -16.99 4.51 53.48
N GLY A 868 -18.08 5.23 53.76
CA GLY A 868 -19.11 5.50 52.74
C GLY A 868 -18.66 6.42 51.61
N ILE A 869 -17.60 7.21 51.77
CA ILE A 869 -16.96 8.01 50.71
C ILE A 869 -15.52 7.54 50.48
N VAL A 870 -14.65 7.66 51.49
CA VAL A 870 -13.23 7.28 51.39
C VAL A 870 -12.92 6.16 52.37
N GLY A 871 -12.30 5.06 51.91
CA GLY A 871 -11.95 3.94 52.78
C GLY A 871 -10.77 4.25 53.71
N CYS A 872 -9.63 4.61 53.14
CA CYS A 872 -8.43 4.94 53.92
C CYS A 872 -7.72 6.19 53.38
N ILE A 873 -7.23 7.02 54.30
CA ILE A 873 -6.42 8.21 54.01
C ILE A 873 -4.99 7.97 54.49
N ASP A 874 -4.01 8.10 53.61
CA ASP A 874 -2.59 7.93 53.95
C ASP A 874 -1.92 9.22 54.46
N HIS A 875 -1.97 10.30 53.66
CA HIS A 875 -1.20 11.53 53.90
C HIS A 875 -2.10 12.79 53.87
N TYR A 876 -1.77 13.80 53.04
CA TYR A 876 -2.56 15.02 52.94
C TYR A 876 -3.81 14.82 52.10
N SER A 877 -4.98 15.06 52.70
CA SER A 877 -6.26 14.92 51.99
C SER A 877 -7.26 15.95 52.45
N VAL A 878 -8.01 16.50 51.49
CA VAL A 878 -9.16 17.34 51.76
C VAL A 878 -10.40 16.64 51.21
N ILE A 879 -11.35 16.34 52.11
CA ILE A 879 -12.60 15.67 51.77
C ILE A 879 -13.74 16.61 52.12
N GLU A 880 -14.52 17.03 51.14
CA GLU A 880 -15.52 18.07 51.35
C GLU A 880 -16.76 17.94 50.48
N ARG A 881 -17.89 18.44 50.98
CA ARG A 881 -19.17 18.47 50.25
C ARG A 881 -19.55 17.11 49.65
N CYS A 882 -19.37 16.02 50.39
CA CYS A 882 -19.75 14.69 49.91
C CYS A 882 -21.00 14.17 50.63
N TYR A 883 -21.82 13.40 49.91
CA TYR A 883 -23.05 12.81 50.42
C TYR A 883 -23.06 11.29 50.33
N ASN A 884 -23.24 10.61 51.46
CA ASN A 884 -23.42 9.16 51.50
C ASN A 884 -24.86 8.80 51.89
N ARG A 885 -25.52 7.97 51.10
CA ARG A 885 -26.76 7.29 51.50
C ARG A 885 -26.69 5.77 51.46
N GLY A 886 -25.64 5.21 50.89
CA GLY A 886 -25.40 3.77 50.91
C GLY A 886 -25.25 3.28 52.34
N LYS A 887 -25.85 2.13 52.65
CA LYS A 887 -25.76 1.52 53.97
C LYS A 887 -24.41 0.84 54.15
N ILE A 888 -23.73 1.17 55.24
CA ILE A 888 -22.43 0.62 55.63
C ILE A 888 -22.64 -0.36 56.79
N SER A 889 -22.34 -1.65 56.57
CA SER A 889 -22.55 -2.70 57.58
C SER A 889 -21.61 -2.57 58.77
N ASP A 890 -20.30 -2.48 58.52
CA ASP A 890 -19.30 -2.21 59.57
C ASP A 890 -18.32 -1.12 59.15
N GLY A 891 -18.54 0.08 59.68
CA GLY A 891 -17.71 1.23 59.40
C GLY A 891 -18.45 2.55 59.54
N ASN A 892 -17.85 3.58 58.96
CA ASN A 892 -18.24 4.97 59.05
C ASN A 892 -18.94 5.43 57.77
N ALA A 893 -19.94 6.28 57.91
CA ALA A 893 -20.73 6.77 56.77
C ALA A 893 -19.91 7.65 55.80
N MET A 894 -18.78 8.22 56.23
CA MET A 894 -17.98 9.13 55.40
C MET A 894 -16.57 8.59 55.15
N ILE A 895 -15.73 8.48 56.19
CA ILE A 895 -14.33 8.09 56.06
C ILE A 895 -14.11 6.83 56.87
N GLY A 896 -13.48 5.79 56.33
CA GLY A 896 -13.24 4.55 57.06
C GLY A 896 -12.17 4.73 58.12
N THR A 897 -10.91 4.88 57.71
CA THR A 897 -9.75 5.01 58.58
C THR A 897 -8.70 5.99 58.03
N ARG A 898 -7.60 6.18 58.77
CA ARG A 898 -6.42 6.96 58.32
C ARG A 898 -5.12 6.43 58.93
N LYS A 899 -3.98 6.66 58.27
CA LYS A 899 -2.67 6.47 58.93
C LYS A 899 -2.46 7.52 60.03
N SER A 900 -1.68 7.17 61.05
CA SER A 900 -1.49 8.02 62.25
C SER A 900 -0.83 9.37 61.95
N SER A 901 -0.01 9.44 60.90
CA SER A 901 0.67 10.64 60.40
C SER A 901 -0.15 11.44 59.36
N ALA A 902 -1.35 10.98 58.98
CA ALA A 902 -2.15 11.61 57.94
C ALA A 902 -2.63 13.02 58.32
N ILE A 903 -2.43 14.00 57.45
CA ILE A 903 -2.93 15.38 57.59
C ILE A 903 -4.23 15.52 56.78
N ASN A 904 -5.38 15.41 57.42
CA ASN A 904 -6.66 15.49 56.73
C ASN A 904 -7.52 16.67 57.18
N THR A 905 -8.14 17.35 56.21
CA THR A 905 -9.20 18.33 56.45
C THR A 905 -10.50 17.77 55.91
N CYS A 906 -11.51 17.63 56.77
CA CYS A 906 -12.80 17.04 56.41
C CYS A 906 -13.93 17.97 56.88
N HIS A 907 -14.79 18.40 55.97
CA HIS A 907 -15.89 19.31 56.28
C HIS A 907 -17.05 19.16 55.28
N ASP A 908 -18.26 19.59 55.64
CA ASP A 908 -19.46 19.50 54.80
C ASP A 908 -19.78 18.08 54.32
N LEU A 909 -19.52 17.10 55.20
CA LEU A 909 -19.74 15.68 54.96
C LEU A 909 -21.09 15.26 55.55
N PHE A 910 -22.03 14.83 54.70
CA PHE A 910 -23.39 14.52 55.12
C PHE A 910 -23.78 13.09 54.76
N ALA A 911 -24.54 12.46 55.63
CA ALA A 911 -24.99 11.09 55.43
C ALA A 911 -26.49 10.91 55.67
N LEU A 912 -27.10 9.91 55.03
CA LEU A 912 -28.44 9.45 55.38
C LEU A 912 -28.42 8.87 56.81
N LYS A 913 -29.44 9.19 57.60
CA LYS A 913 -29.63 8.62 58.93
C LYS A 913 -29.58 7.09 58.87
N ASP A 914 -28.88 6.49 59.83
CA ASP A 914 -28.66 5.04 59.96
C ASP A 914 -27.86 4.40 58.82
N SER A 915 -27.14 5.20 58.01
CA SER A 915 -26.28 4.68 56.93
C SER A 915 -24.91 4.20 57.41
N GLY A 916 -24.48 4.50 58.63
CA GLY A 916 -23.17 4.10 59.18
C GLY A 916 -22.77 4.91 60.43
N LYS A 917 -21.59 4.65 61.00
CA LYS A 917 -21.04 5.41 62.14
C LYS A 917 -20.65 6.85 61.72
N GLY A 918 -20.60 7.78 62.69
CA GLY A 918 -20.49 9.22 62.43
C GLY A 918 -19.08 9.83 62.39
N TRP A 919 -18.01 9.05 62.28
CA TRP A 919 -16.65 9.62 62.31
C TRP A 919 -16.43 10.61 61.16
N LYS A 920 -16.01 11.84 61.51
CA LYS A 920 -15.84 12.98 60.60
C LYS A 920 -17.08 13.39 59.80
N CYS A 921 -18.27 12.88 60.15
CA CYS A 921 -19.55 13.27 59.56
C CYS A 921 -20.06 14.56 60.21
N ASN A 922 -20.40 15.57 59.42
CA ASN A 922 -20.95 16.84 59.92
C ASN A 922 -22.42 16.70 60.33
N GLY A 923 -23.19 15.81 59.68
CA GLY A 923 -24.59 15.63 60.01
C GLY A 923 -25.23 14.41 59.34
N PHE A 924 -26.14 13.79 60.09
CA PHE A 924 -27.05 12.76 59.58
C PHE A 924 -28.41 13.39 59.26
N TYR A 925 -28.92 13.10 58.06
CA TYR A 925 -30.14 13.68 57.53
C TYR A 925 -31.13 12.61 57.08
N GLU A 926 -32.41 12.98 57.08
CA GLU A 926 -33.50 12.12 56.60
C GLU A 926 -33.90 12.54 55.18
N LYS A 927 -34.64 11.67 54.49
CA LYS A 927 -35.21 11.98 53.17
C LYS A 927 -36.04 13.26 53.24
N GLY A 928 -35.83 14.18 52.32
CA GLY A 928 -36.57 15.45 52.25
C GLY A 928 -36.00 16.55 53.15
N THR A 929 -34.79 16.38 53.69
CA THR A 929 -34.07 17.46 54.37
C THR A 929 -33.88 18.67 53.43
N PRO A 930 -34.21 19.91 53.85
CA PRO A 930 -34.11 21.08 52.99
C PRO A 930 -32.66 21.47 52.62
N GLU A 931 -32.49 22.07 51.43
CA GLU A 931 -31.18 22.47 50.86
C GLU A 931 -30.32 23.32 51.82
N ASN A 932 -30.93 24.24 52.57
CA ASN A 932 -30.22 25.15 53.49
C ASN A 932 -29.55 24.45 54.69
N LYS A 933 -29.74 23.14 54.85
CA LYS A 933 -29.07 22.31 55.86
C LYS A 933 -27.74 21.73 55.39
N TYR A 934 -27.49 21.69 54.08
CA TYR A 934 -26.23 21.23 53.51
C TYR A 934 -25.30 22.43 53.36
N TYR A 935 -24.51 22.71 54.41
CA TYR A 935 -23.61 23.86 54.44
C TYR A 935 -22.59 23.79 53.30
N ASN A 936 -22.34 24.94 52.65
CA ASN A 936 -21.44 25.09 51.49
C ASN A 936 -21.77 24.27 50.22
N TYR A 937 -22.91 23.58 50.16
CA TYR A 937 -23.34 22.94 48.90
C TYR A 937 -23.84 24.01 47.92
N ASP A 938 -23.26 24.06 46.72
CA ASP A 938 -23.75 24.91 45.64
C ASP A 938 -24.89 24.22 44.89
N PHE A 939 -26.13 24.42 45.37
CA PHE A 939 -27.33 23.95 44.69
C PHE A 939 -27.68 24.71 43.41
N THR A 940 -26.91 25.73 43.03
CA THR A 940 -27.10 26.43 41.75
C THR A 940 -26.31 25.74 40.65
N ASN A 941 -25.04 25.42 40.89
CA ASN A 941 -24.14 24.95 39.82
C ASN A 941 -23.73 23.48 39.94
N VAL A 942 -23.62 22.92 41.15
CA VAL A 942 -23.05 21.56 41.35
C VAL A 942 -24.12 20.57 41.76
N TRP A 943 -24.99 20.97 42.69
CA TRP A 943 -25.96 20.10 43.34
C TRP A 943 -27.39 20.40 42.89
N ILE A 944 -28.25 19.39 43.00
CA ILE A 944 -29.70 19.47 42.83
C ILE A 944 -30.38 18.51 43.80
N MET A 945 -31.55 18.86 44.31
CA MET A 945 -32.39 17.93 45.07
C MET A 945 -33.25 17.09 44.13
N THR A 946 -33.08 15.77 44.15
CA THR A 946 -33.90 14.81 43.39
C THR A 946 -34.42 13.74 44.33
N ASP A 947 -35.73 13.46 44.28
CA ASP A 947 -36.42 12.51 45.16
C ASP A 947 -36.16 12.70 46.66
N GLY A 948 -35.91 13.95 47.07
CA GLY A 948 -35.63 14.30 48.46
C GLY A 948 -34.19 14.02 48.92
N TYR A 949 -33.26 13.80 47.99
CA TYR A 949 -31.83 13.61 48.25
C TYR A 949 -30.98 14.56 47.41
N PRO A 950 -29.82 15.01 47.91
CA PRO A 950 -28.86 15.74 47.08
C PRO A 950 -28.28 14.82 46.00
N ARG A 951 -28.12 15.39 44.81
CA ARG A 951 -27.57 14.79 43.59
C ARG A 951 -26.67 15.76 42.89
N LEU A 952 -25.85 15.23 42.00
CA LEU A 952 -25.07 16.06 41.09
C LEU A 952 -25.95 16.52 39.95
N ARG A 953 -25.85 17.82 39.63
CA ARG A 953 -26.57 18.47 38.55
C ARG A 953 -26.03 18.02 37.20
N ASP A 954 -24.71 18.05 37.05
CA ASP A 954 -24.02 17.86 35.76
C ASP A 954 -23.05 16.65 35.77
N CYS A 955 -23.47 15.50 36.30
CA CYS A 955 -22.72 14.25 36.19
C CYS A 955 -23.31 13.36 35.07
N PRO A 956 -22.64 13.27 33.89
CA PRO A 956 -23.09 12.39 32.83
C PRO A 956 -23.24 10.95 33.31
N PHE A 957 -24.22 10.27 32.74
CA PHE A 957 -24.56 8.89 33.03
C PHE A 957 -25.20 8.61 34.41
N GLN A 958 -25.17 9.53 35.39
CA GLN A 958 -25.89 9.37 36.68
C GLN A 958 -27.37 8.97 36.51
N ASN A 959 -28.03 9.54 35.50
CA ASN A 959 -29.46 9.34 35.21
C ASN A 959 -29.70 8.67 33.84
N VAL A 960 -28.69 8.03 33.26
CA VAL A 960 -28.82 7.30 31.99
C VAL A 960 -29.00 5.82 32.31
N HIS A 961 -29.97 5.17 31.67
CA HIS A 961 -30.24 3.74 31.85
C HIS A 961 -30.09 3.05 30.48
N PRO A 962 -29.08 2.17 30.31
CA PRO A 962 -28.76 1.53 29.03
C PRO A 962 -29.75 0.44 28.60
#